data_AF-A0A961E4X5-F1
#
_entry.id   AF-A0A961E4X5-F1
#
_cell.length_a   1.000
_cell.length_b   1.000
_cell.length_c   1.000
_cell.angle_alpha   90.00
_cell.angle_beta   90.00
_cell.angle_gamma   90.00
#
_symmetry.space_group_name_H-M   'P 1'
#
loop_
_entity.id
_entity.type
_entity.pdbx_description
1 polymer ?
#
loop_
_entity_poly.entity_id
_entity_poly.type
_entity_poly.pdbx_seq_one_letter_code
_entity_poly.pdbx_strand_id
1 'polypeptide(L)'
;GTDYPGVLVGTLGATSSNPLVYRTVSNPSLGGKLGAVSDDIFSQATLFSDSGEFFYIPDESALYNADTFETFKIRVSEQTPFDTFLASIPVVGLIAPTVIGLLQQLPLVSTLLAPIIGASQVVRFDVSGYELAEGRPTAFTTKVESFDGLMVSANYFPASNVATGEVESAPTVLLGPGLGTPGITNPTDPNGQLGATNLGSLTPGLPVLRDGEWISTDGGPSYTASTGFNVISWDPRGSFATKDPSLPGMQVDAPLFEARDVSALISWLTSTGNPANQQAAVDAGDPLIGMVGGSYGGGIPWTTAATDSRVDAIAPEISWNSLLSALYPNYNQFKTGFGTLLAGILLISSTDVNSQVYQGVLTGDLLGWISETGQAVLASAGPTPLVGNITAPALIFQGVQDILFPLAQSVANAETLVEAGTETKMVWFCGGHGSCNVPLNEYQEDLGFVDNLKWLDRYVVGIQDDTTLIPKFQWYDQLGDYYSSELLPFETGFNNDLYTRSGKGGLLGLLPIIGGSGPGGVEGESPILTIGNASPAWNAINLDLTPAAGSQIVGAPTLNFTYRGLGTSRTVYAQLVDDTTKLVLGNIVTPIPVILDGQERTVDIPLSDIAYTTPQGGSLTLQITSSATNFENFTTLGIIDIGDITIELPIRDKNF
;
A
#
# COMPACT_ATOMS: atom_id res chain seq x y z
N GLY A 1 -6.90 -29.91 2.91
CA GLY A 1 -7.96 -30.25 1.95
C GLY A 1 -7.40 -30.14 0.55
N THR A 2 -8.15 -30.58 -0.46
CA THR A 2 -7.78 -30.37 -1.88
C THR A 2 -7.84 -28.91 -2.29
N ASP A 3 -8.64 -28.10 -1.58
CA ASP A 3 -8.99 -26.75 -2.00
C ASP A 3 -7.91 -25.71 -1.68
N TYR A 4 -6.97 -26.04 -0.79
CA TYR A 4 -5.82 -25.19 -0.44
C TYR A 4 -4.55 -26.04 -0.34
N PRO A 5 -3.91 -26.37 -1.48
CA PRO A 5 -2.71 -27.21 -1.51
C PRO A 5 -1.65 -26.69 -0.54
N GLY A 6 -1.08 -27.58 0.28
CA GLY A 6 0.00 -27.23 1.22
C GLY A 6 -0.39 -26.28 2.36
N VAL A 7 -1.67 -25.96 2.58
CA VAL A 7 -2.10 -25.16 3.75
C VAL A 7 -2.99 -26.01 4.65
N LEU A 8 -2.70 -26.00 5.95
CA LEU A 8 -3.49 -26.73 6.92
C LEU A 8 -4.73 -25.92 7.30
N VAL A 9 -5.87 -26.60 7.41
CA VAL A 9 -7.16 -25.99 7.71
C VAL A 9 -7.73 -26.66 8.95
N GLY A 10 -8.19 -25.85 9.91
CA GLY A 10 -8.90 -26.29 11.09
C GLY A 10 -10.34 -25.78 11.07
N THR A 11 -11.24 -26.50 11.75
CA THR A 11 -12.61 -26.03 11.99
C THR A 11 -13.02 -26.38 13.42
N LEU A 12 -13.77 -25.48 14.06
CA LEU A 12 -14.33 -25.73 15.39
C LEU A 12 -15.64 -26.54 15.36
N GLY A 13 -16.35 -26.56 14.22
CA GLY A 13 -17.63 -27.27 14.08
C GLY A 13 -18.69 -26.89 15.13
N ALA A 14 -18.63 -25.68 15.68
CA ALA A 14 -19.50 -25.23 16.75
C ALA A 14 -20.92 -24.93 16.22
N THR A 15 -21.95 -25.24 17.01
CA THR A 15 -23.36 -25.01 16.67
C THR A 15 -24.06 -24.22 17.77
N SER A 16 -24.81 -23.18 17.40
CA SER A 16 -25.72 -22.46 18.30
C SER A 16 -26.96 -22.01 17.54
N SER A 17 -28.04 -21.70 18.28
CA SER A 17 -29.21 -20.99 17.75
C SER A 17 -28.95 -19.49 17.53
N ASN A 18 -27.89 -18.95 18.13
CA ASN A 18 -27.42 -17.57 17.95
C ASN A 18 -26.21 -17.57 16.99
N PRO A 19 -25.96 -16.46 16.27
CA PRO A 19 -24.70 -16.28 15.53
C PRO A 19 -23.49 -16.49 16.43
N LEU A 20 -22.41 -17.06 15.89
CA LEU A 20 -21.18 -17.34 16.62
C LEU A 20 -20.06 -16.38 16.20
N VAL A 21 -19.21 -16.03 17.16
CA VAL A 21 -18.00 -15.23 16.96
C VAL A 21 -16.81 -16.00 17.51
N TYR A 22 -15.74 -16.05 16.73
CA TYR A 22 -14.52 -16.78 17.07
C TYR A 22 -13.38 -15.79 17.36
N ARG A 23 -12.60 -16.06 18.40
CA ARG A 23 -11.47 -15.21 18.80
C ARG A 23 -10.31 -16.03 19.29
N THR A 24 -9.10 -15.72 18.81
CA THR A 24 -7.88 -16.31 19.35
C THR A 24 -7.67 -15.85 20.80
N VAL A 25 -7.51 -16.81 21.71
CA VAL A 25 -7.22 -16.56 23.13
C VAL A 25 -5.72 -16.65 23.40
N SER A 26 -5.03 -17.57 22.71
CA SER A 26 -3.58 -17.65 22.71
C SER A 26 -3.13 -18.13 21.34
N ASN A 27 -2.09 -17.49 20.79
CA ASN A 27 -1.44 -17.91 19.55
C ASN A 27 -0.75 -19.28 19.72
N PRO A 28 -0.42 -19.97 18.61
CA PRO A 28 0.41 -21.17 18.61
C PRO A 28 1.69 -21.01 19.43
N SER A 29 1.97 -21.99 20.28
CA SER A 29 2.96 -21.87 21.36
C SER A 29 4.42 -21.83 20.91
N LEU A 30 4.73 -22.21 19.67
CA LEU A 30 6.10 -22.22 19.13
C LEU A 30 6.37 -21.05 18.18
N GLY A 31 5.33 -20.30 17.80
CA GLY A 31 5.46 -19.15 16.89
C GLY A 31 4.71 -19.32 15.58
N GLY A 32 4.02 -20.45 15.38
CA GLY A 32 3.10 -20.63 14.27
C GLY A 32 1.99 -19.58 14.27
N LYS A 33 1.29 -19.47 13.14
CA LYS A 33 0.23 -18.48 12.92
C LYS A 33 -1.11 -19.13 12.63
N LEU A 34 -2.16 -18.42 13.01
CA LEU A 34 -3.52 -18.68 12.50
C LEU A 34 -3.78 -17.63 11.39
N GLY A 35 -4.19 -18.08 10.21
CA GLY A 35 -4.40 -17.24 9.04
C GLY A 35 -5.79 -16.63 9.00
N ALA A 36 -5.89 -15.40 8.48
CA ALA A 36 -7.15 -14.67 8.33
C ALA A 36 -8.06 -15.26 7.25
N VAL A 37 -9.37 -15.05 7.38
CA VAL A 37 -10.39 -15.41 6.37
C VAL A 37 -11.12 -14.14 5.87
N SER A 38 -10.67 -12.94 6.25
CA SER A 38 -11.27 -11.68 5.79
C SER A 38 -10.30 -10.50 5.73
N ASP A 39 -10.65 -9.55 4.85
CA ASP A 39 -9.84 -8.43 4.34
C ASP A 39 -9.72 -7.20 5.29
N ASP A 40 -10.09 -7.32 6.58
CA ASP A 40 -10.01 -6.18 7.51
C ASP A 40 -8.59 -5.98 8.06
N ILE A 41 -7.90 -4.96 7.54
CA ILE A 41 -6.54 -4.57 7.90
C ILE A 41 -6.40 -4.00 9.33
N PHE A 42 -7.49 -3.72 10.05
CA PHE A 42 -7.46 -3.08 11.38
C PHE A 42 -8.02 -3.93 12.52
N SER A 43 -8.59 -5.12 12.25
CA SER A 43 -9.14 -5.96 13.33
C SER A 43 -8.58 -7.38 13.35
N GLN A 44 -8.15 -7.84 14.54
CA GLN A 44 -7.91 -9.26 14.83
C GLN A 44 -9.23 -10.09 14.83
N ALA A 45 -10.37 -9.52 14.42
CA ALA A 45 -11.68 -10.16 14.52
C ALA A 45 -12.02 -11.09 13.33
N THR A 46 -11.10 -11.25 12.38
CA THR A 46 -11.34 -11.85 11.05
C THR A 46 -10.50 -13.10 10.78
N LEU A 47 -9.96 -13.73 11.84
CA LEU A 47 -9.18 -14.97 11.74
C LEU A 47 -10.01 -16.23 11.41
N PHE A 48 -11.33 -16.11 11.36
CA PHE A 48 -12.23 -17.24 11.25
C PHE A 48 -13.36 -16.94 10.27
N SER A 49 -13.77 -17.94 9.49
CA SER A 49 -15.03 -17.85 8.74
C SER A 49 -16.24 -17.84 9.68
N ASP A 50 -17.42 -17.50 9.17
CA ASP A 50 -18.68 -17.58 9.91
C ASP A 50 -18.94 -19.00 10.49
N SER A 51 -18.35 -20.03 9.89
CA SER A 51 -18.44 -21.42 10.33
C SER A 51 -17.35 -21.84 11.33
N GLY A 52 -16.41 -20.94 11.64
CA GLY A 52 -15.28 -21.21 12.52
C GLY A 52 -14.15 -21.99 11.85
N GLU A 53 -14.05 -21.93 10.52
CA GLU A 53 -12.88 -22.41 9.78
C GLU A 53 -11.73 -21.41 9.93
N PHE A 54 -10.50 -21.91 10.03
CA PHE A 54 -9.27 -21.10 10.08
C PHE A 54 -8.12 -21.81 9.39
N PHE A 55 -7.16 -21.02 8.90
CA PHE A 55 -5.90 -21.55 8.39
C PHE A 55 -4.89 -21.70 9.53
N TYR A 56 -4.13 -22.79 9.50
CA TYR A 56 -3.06 -23.06 10.45
C TYR A 56 -1.73 -23.14 9.71
N ILE A 57 -0.81 -22.27 10.08
CA ILE A 57 0.54 -22.21 9.54
C ILE A 57 1.48 -22.58 10.70
N PRO A 58 1.87 -23.86 10.81
CA PRO A 58 2.69 -24.33 11.93
C PRO A 58 4.03 -23.61 11.98
N ASP A 59 4.65 -23.56 13.15
CA ASP A 59 6.08 -23.29 13.26
C ASP A 59 6.88 -24.40 12.53
N GLU A 60 7.99 -24.02 11.89
CA GLU A 60 8.90 -24.92 11.18
C GLU A 60 9.26 -26.15 12.03
N SER A 61 9.55 -25.95 13.33
CA SER A 61 9.94 -27.05 14.22
C SER A 61 8.80 -28.05 14.43
N ALA A 62 7.55 -27.61 14.49
CA ALA A 62 6.38 -28.48 14.60
C ALA A 62 6.01 -29.17 13.29
N LEU A 63 6.44 -28.60 12.16
CA LEU A 63 6.20 -29.18 10.84
C LEU A 63 7.17 -30.34 10.54
N TYR A 64 8.44 -30.23 10.94
CA TYR A 64 9.48 -31.19 10.57
C TYR A 64 9.99 -32.09 11.71
N ASN A 65 9.44 -31.94 12.93
CA ASN A 65 9.73 -32.85 14.05
C ASN A 65 8.43 -33.49 14.59
N ALA A 66 8.32 -34.81 14.45
CA ALA A 66 7.15 -35.60 14.86
C ALA A 66 6.82 -35.52 16.36
N ASP A 67 7.81 -35.23 17.21
CA ASP A 67 7.63 -35.13 18.67
C ASP A 67 7.23 -33.70 19.12
N THR A 68 7.10 -32.77 18.18
CA THR A 68 6.86 -31.35 18.47
C THR A 68 5.40 -30.97 18.17
N PHE A 69 4.73 -30.41 19.18
CA PHE A 69 3.33 -30.02 19.11
C PHE A 69 3.18 -28.52 19.39
N GLU A 70 2.27 -27.88 18.67
CA GLU A 70 1.82 -26.53 19.01
C GLU A 70 0.49 -26.57 19.74
N THR A 71 0.41 -25.75 20.77
CA THR A 71 -0.81 -25.57 21.55
C THR A 71 -1.31 -24.14 21.40
N PHE A 72 -2.60 -24.00 21.16
CA PHE A 72 -3.27 -22.70 21.09
C PHE A 72 -4.70 -22.82 21.59
N LYS A 73 -5.36 -21.67 21.77
CA LYS A 73 -6.72 -21.61 22.30
C LYS A 73 -7.56 -20.67 21.47
N ILE A 74 -8.75 -21.13 21.11
CA ILE A 74 -9.75 -20.35 20.39
C ILE A 74 -11.00 -20.31 21.24
N ARG A 75 -11.57 -19.13 21.40
CA ARG A 75 -12.89 -18.94 21.98
C ARG A 75 -13.92 -18.93 20.87
N VAL A 76 -15.02 -19.63 21.11
CA VAL A 76 -16.29 -19.47 20.42
C VAL A 76 -17.30 -18.86 21.39
N SER A 77 -17.92 -17.76 20.98
CA SER A 77 -18.94 -17.03 21.75
C SER A 77 -20.21 -16.87 20.93
N GLU A 78 -21.37 -16.97 21.56
CA GLU A 78 -22.63 -16.51 20.97
C GLU A 78 -22.64 -14.98 20.90
N GLN A 79 -23.13 -14.43 19.80
CA GLN A 79 -23.44 -13.02 19.67
C GLN A 79 -24.90 -12.79 20.02
N THR A 80 -25.17 -12.00 21.06
CA THR A 80 -26.53 -11.65 21.46
C THR A 80 -26.96 -10.31 20.88
N PRO A 81 -28.28 -10.01 20.85
CA PRO A 81 -28.77 -8.67 20.50
C PRO A 81 -28.19 -7.56 21.38
N PHE A 82 -27.81 -7.86 22.62
CA PHE A 82 -27.16 -6.90 23.51
C PHE A 82 -25.73 -6.58 23.06
N ASP A 83 -24.99 -7.59 22.59
CA ASP A 83 -23.64 -7.42 22.06
C ASP A 83 -23.66 -6.60 20.76
N THR A 84 -24.60 -6.91 19.86
CA THR A 84 -24.83 -6.13 18.62
C THR A 84 -25.23 -4.68 18.93
N PHE A 85 -26.11 -4.48 19.92
CA PHE A 85 -26.51 -3.14 20.36
C PHE A 85 -25.31 -2.36 20.93
N LEU A 86 -24.52 -2.96 21.82
CA LEU A 86 -23.33 -2.29 22.38
C LEU A 86 -22.29 -1.94 21.30
N ALA A 87 -22.08 -2.83 20.34
CA ALA A 87 -21.20 -2.59 19.19
C ALA A 87 -21.70 -1.43 18.30
N SER A 88 -23.02 -1.18 18.24
CA SER A 88 -23.61 -0.09 17.46
C SER A 88 -23.49 1.30 18.11
N ILE A 89 -23.09 1.39 19.38
CA ILE A 89 -22.97 2.68 20.08
C ILE A 89 -21.60 3.31 19.73
N PRO A 90 -21.54 4.55 19.21
CA PRO A 90 -20.27 5.22 18.92
C PRO A 90 -19.36 5.29 20.15
N VAL A 91 -18.04 5.11 19.98
CA VAL A 91 -17.00 5.05 21.03
C VAL A 91 -17.11 3.86 21.98
N VAL A 92 -18.29 3.53 22.49
CA VAL A 92 -18.53 2.35 23.34
C VAL A 92 -18.35 1.06 22.54
N GLY A 93 -18.80 1.04 21.29
CA GLY A 93 -18.66 -0.09 20.37
C GLY A 93 -17.21 -0.43 20.02
N LEU A 94 -16.29 0.55 20.13
CA LEU A 94 -14.85 0.32 19.93
C LEU A 94 -14.23 -0.53 21.05
N ILE A 95 -14.76 -0.43 22.27
CA ILE A 95 -14.23 -1.14 23.44
C ILE A 95 -15.14 -2.28 23.92
N ALA A 96 -16.41 -2.29 23.51
CA ALA A 96 -17.41 -3.26 23.94
C ALA A 96 -16.99 -4.73 23.65
N PRO A 97 -16.48 -5.10 22.46
CA PRO A 97 -16.03 -6.47 22.20
C PRO A 97 -14.91 -6.91 23.16
N THR A 98 -14.00 -6.01 23.50
CA THR A 98 -12.89 -6.27 24.43
C THR A 98 -13.40 -6.48 25.85
N VAL A 99 -14.32 -5.63 26.33
CA VAL A 99 -14.90 -5.73 27.67
C VAL A 99 -15.79 -6.97 27.81
N ILE A 100 -16.67 -7.24 26.83
CA ILE A 100 -17.50 -8.45 26.76
C ILE A 100 -16.60 -9.68 26.74
N GLY A 101 -15.56 -9.66 25.90
CA GLY A 101 -14.54 -10.69 25.83
C GLY A 101 -13.87 -10.93 27.19
N LEU A 102 -13.55 -9.89 27.96
CA LEU A 102 -12.99 -10.03 29.31
C LEU A 102 -13.98 -10.69 30.28
N LEU A 103 -15.24 -10.26 30.28
CA LEU A 103 -16.30 -10.83 31.12
C LEU A 103 -16.57 -12.31 30.81
N GLN A 104 -16.51 -12.68 29.53
CA GLN A 104 -16.66 -14.07 29.07
C GLN A 104 -15.48 -14.98 29.48
N GLN A 105 -14.31 -14.45 29.85
CA GLN A 105 -13.17 -15.29 30.33
C GLN A 105 -13.27 -15.62 31.81
N LEU A 106 -13.99 -14.81 32.59
CA LEU A 106 -14.03 -14.93 34.04
C LEU A 106 -14.91 -16.14 34.43
N PRO A 107 -14.35 -17.16 35.11
CA PRO A 107 -15.15 -18.26 35.65
C PRO A 107 -16.25 -17.72 36.58
N LEU A 108 -17.44 -18.35 36.59
CA LEU A 108 -18.65 -17.94 37.34
C LEU A 108 -19.35 -16.68 36.80
N VAL A 109 -18.61 -15.63 36.41
CA VAL A 109 -19.18 -14.41 35.81
C VAL A 109 -19.75 -14.69 34.42
N SER A 110 -19.01 -15.43 33.60
CA SER A 110 -19.47 -15.88 32.28
C SER A 110 -20.77 -16.69 32.34
N THR A 111 -20.89 -17.62 33.30
CA THR A 111 -22.12 -18.43 33.47
C THR A 111 -23.30 -17.59 33.93
N LEU A 112 -23.08 -16.61 34.82
CA LEU A 112 -24.14 -15.73 35.32
C LEU A 112 -24.64 -14.76 34.23
N LEU A 113 -23.74 -14.25 33.39
CA LEU A 113 -24.04 -13.27 32.37
C LEU A 113 -24.38 -13.88 31.00
N ALA A 114 -24.20 -15.19 30.80
CA ALA A 114 -24.49 -15.87 29.52
C ALA A 114 -25.87 -15.55 28.91
N PRO A 115 -26.97 -15.39 29.67
CA PRO A 115 -28.26 -14.96 29.09
C PRO A 115 -28.26 -13.55 28.50
N ILE A 116 -27.27 -12.71 28.84
CA ILE A 116 -27.15 -11.31 28.45
C ILE A 116 -26.05 -11.12 27.41
N ILE A 117 -24.88 -11.73 27.59
CA ILE A 117 -23.68 -11.54 26.74
C ILE A 117 -23.28 -12.79 25.95
N GLY A 118 -24.16 -13.79 25.90
CA GLY A 118 -23.98 -15.02 25.13
C GLY A 118 -23.18 -16.08 25.88
N ALA A 119 -23.45 -17.35 25.57
CA ALA A 119 -22.61 -18.45 26.03
C ALA A 119 -21.23 -18.41 25.32
N SER A 120 -20.17 -18.85 26.00
CA SER A 120 -18.83 -18.87 25.45
C SER A 120 -18.08 -20.12 25.90
N GLN A 121 -17.32 -20.72 25.00
CA GLN A 121 -16.43 -21.85 25.27
C GLN A 121 -15.03 -21.57 24.71
N VAL A 122 -14.01 -21.95 25.47
CA VAL A 122 -12.61 -21.94 25.00
C VAL A 122 -12.21 -23.36 24.65
N VAL A 123 -11.85 -23.58 23.38
CA VAL A 123 -11.32 -24.83 22.86
C VAL A 123 -9.80 -24.74 22.86
N ARG A 124 -9.14 -25.77 23.41
CA ARG A 124 -7.69 -25.93 23.35
C ARG A 124 -7.35 -26.87 22.21
N PHE A 125 -6.43 -26.44 21.38
CA PHE A 125 -5.81 -27.24 20.33
C PHE A 125 -4.44 -27.72 20.82
N ASP A 126 -4.12 -28.95 20.46
CA ASP A 126 -2.83 -29.60 20.67
C ASP A 126 -2.54 -30.36 19.37
N VAL A 127 -1.69 -29.77 18.52
CA VAL A 127 -1.63 -30.10 17.08
C VAL A 127 -0.21 -30.48 16.69
N SER A 128 -0.07 -31.64 16.07
CA SER A 128 1.16 -32.03 15.37
C SER A 128 1.08 -31.54 13.93
N GLY A 129 1.91 -30.53 13.58
CA GLY A 129 2.04 -30.06 12.19
C GLY A 129 2.60 -31.16 11.29
N TYR A 130 3.58 -31.92 11.80
CA TYR A 130 4.20 -33.06 11.12
C TYR A 130 3.19 -34.12 10.70
N GLU A 131 2.31 -34.56 11.60
CA GLU A 131 1.28 -35.56 11.28
C GLU A 131 0.29 -35.03 10.25
N LEU A 132 -0.14 -33.76 10.36
CA LEU A 132 -1.09 -33.16 9.42
C LEU A 132 -0.51 -32.91 8.02
N ALA A 133 0.78 -32.62 7.94
CA ALA A 133 1.47 -32.42 6.67
C ALA A 133 1.67 -33.72 5.90
N GLU A 134 1.80 -34.86 6.60
CA GLU A 134 1.98 -36.19 6.01
C GLU A 134 3.17 -36.26 5.02
N GLY A 135 4.22 -35.48 5.29
CA GLY A 135 5.41 -35.40 4.44
C GLY A 135 5.24 -34.60 3.14
N ARG A 136 4.10 -33.92 2.95
CA ARG A 136 3.87 -33.04 1.79
C ARG A 136 4.46 -31.65 2.03
N PRO A 137 4.95 -30.94 0.99
CA PRO A 137 5.29 -29.53 1.11
C PRO A 137 4.10 -28.74 1.68
N THR A 138 4.33 -28.10 2.82
CA THR A 138 3.30 -27.45 3.62
C THR A 138 3.82 -26.09 4.07
N ALA A 139 2.95 -25.09 4.09
CA ALA A 139 3.26 -23.75 4.57
C ALA A 139 3.65 -23.76 6.05
N PHE A 140 4.60 -22.91 6.44
CA PHE A 140 5.05 -22.78 7.82
C PHE A 140 5.54 -21.38 8.14
N THR A 141 5.64 -21.08 9.44
CA THR A 141 6.28 -19.88 9.98
C THR A 141 7.63 -20.24 10.55
N THR A 142 8.62 -19.37 10.43
CA THR A 142 9.93 -19.55 11.06
C THR A 142 10.56 -18.23 11.49
N LYS A 143 11.66 -18.33 12.22
CA LYS A 143 12.51 -17.22 12.63
C LYS A 143 13.82 -17.26 11.83
N VAL A 144 14.00 -16.26 10.97
CA VAL A 144 15.22 -16.08 10.19
C VAL A 144 16.10 -15.03 10.86
N GLU A 145 17.35 -15.38 11.17
CA GLU A 145 18.31 -14.44 11.75
C GLU A 145 18.77 -13.43 10.68
N SER A 146 18.60 -12.14 10.97
CA SER A 146 19.07 -11.03 10.15
C SER A 146 20.53 -10.66 10.48
N PHE A 147 21.08 -9.71 9.74
CA PHE A 147 22.48 -9.28 9.82
C PHE A 147 22.93 -8.76 11.19
N ASP A 148 22.01 -8.28 12.02
CA ASP A 148 22.25 -7.74 13.36
C ASP A 148 21.76 -8.67 14.49
N GLY A 149 21.38 -9.91 14.15
CA GLY A 149 20.84 -10.90 15.09
C GLY A 149 19.34 -10.77 15.33
N LEU A 150 18.64 -9.84 14.67
CA LEU A 150 17.18 -9.75 14.77
C LEU A 150 16.55 -10.99 14.13
N MET A 151 15.62 -11.63 14.85
CA MET A 151 14.89 -12.79 14.33
C MET A 151 13.62 -12.37 13.57
N VAL A 152 13.72 -12.32 12.25
CA VAL A 152 12.62 -12.00 11.33
C VAL A 152 11.61 -13.14 11.32
N SER A 153 10.35 -12.85 11.64
CA SER A 153 9.25 -13.78 11.50
C SER A 153 8.82 -13.87 10.05
N ALA A 154 9.15 -14.98 9.38
CA ALA A 154 8.81 -15.23 7.99
C ALA A 154 7.79 -16.36 7.88
N ASN A 155 6.87 -16.23 6.94
CA ASN A 155 5.97 -17.29 6.51
C ASN A 155 6.44 -17.77 5.14
N TYR A 156 6.55 -19.07 4.96
CA TYR A 156 6.82 -19.70 3.68
C TYR A 156 5.58 -20.45 3.20
N PHE A 157 5.20 -20.24 1.95
CA PHE A 157 4.12 -20.96 1.28
C PHE A 157 4.68 -21.64 0.02
N PRO A 158 4.58 -22.97 -0.12
CA PRO A 158 4.95 -23.63 -1.36
C PRO A 158 4.00 -23.21 -2.49
N ALA A 159 4.51 -23.11 -3.72
CA ALA A 159 3.67 -23.03 -4.92
C ALA A 159 2.65 -24.18 -4.92
N SER A 160 1.47 -23.98 -5.49
CA SER A 160 0.40 -24.98 -5.42
C SER A 160 0.80 -26.28 -6.13
N ASN A 161 1.49 -26.20 -7.26
CA ASN A 161 2.05 -27.34 -7.98
C ASN A 161 3.21 -28.05 -7.23
N VAL A 162 3.99 -27.33 -6.42
CA VAL A 162 4.96 -27.94 -5.48
C VAL A 162 4.22 -28.67 -4.36
N ALA A 163 3.18 -28.05 -3.80
CA ALA A 163 2.38 -28.61 -2.72
C ALA A 163 1.59 -29.86 -3.10
N THR A 164 1.18 -29.98 -4.37
CA THR A 164 0.54 -31.19 -4.93
C THR A 164 1.56 -32.24 -5.38
N GLY A 165 2.85 -31.90 -5.44
CA GLY A 165 3.92 -32.79 -5.90
C GLY A 165 3.99 -32.94 -7.43
N GLU A 166 3.39 -32.03 -8.18
CA GLU A 166 3.49 -31.97 -9.65
C GLU A 166 4.89 -31.54 -10.10
N VAL A 167 5.53 -30.67 -9.33
CA VAL A 167 6.93 -30.25 -9.52
C VAL A 167 7.69 -30.31 -8.19
N GLU A 168 9.01 -30.48 -8.25
CA GLU A 168 9.86 -30.53 -7.04
C GLU A 168 10.16 -29.13 -6.48
N SER A 169 10.27 -28.13 -7.35
CA SER A 169 10.65 -26.76 -7.00
C SER A 169 9.96 -25.72 -7.87
N ALA A 170 9.79 -24.52 -7.34
CA ALA A 170 9.26 -23.35 -8.04
C ALA A 170 10.09 -22.08 -7.75
N PRO A 171 10.06 -21.08 -8.65
CA PRO A 171 10.58 -19.74 -8.37
C PRO A 171 9.87 -19.12 -7.16
N THR A 172 10.49 -18.12 -6.52
CA THR A 172 9.98 -17.55 -5.26
C THR A 172 9.65 -16.08 -5.41
N VAL A 173 8.49 -15.67 -4.89
CA VAL A 173 8.09 -14.27 -4.77
C VAL A 173 8.14 -13.85 -3.30
N LEU A 174 8.85 -12.76 -3.01
CA LEU A 174 8.77 -12.10 -1.71
C LEU A 174 7.64 -11.07 -1.74
N LEU A 175 6.63 -11.29 -0.91
CA LEU A 175 5.42 -10.48 -0.80
C LEU A 175 5.53 -9.53 0.39
N GLY A 176 5.81 -8.25 0.08
CA GLY A 176 6.13 -7.22 1.06
C GLY A 176 4.96 -6.82 1.95
N PRO A 177 5.15 -6.70 3.28
CA PRO A 177 4.16 -6.11 4.17
C PRO A 177 4.12 -4.58 4.00
N GLY A 178 2.94 -4.03 3.85
CA GLY A 178 2.53 -2.65 4.14
C GLY A 178 2.81 -2.19 5.58
N LEU A 179 2.51 -0.91 5.85
CA LEU A 179 2.86 -0.28 7.11
C LEU A 179 1.88 -0.68 8.21
N GLY A 180 2.40 -1.17 9.33
CA GLY A 180 1.59 -1.49 10.51
C GLY A 180 0.75 -2.75 10.38
N THR A 181 1.10 -3.62 9.43
CA THR A 181 0.40 -4.86 9.10
C THR A 181 1.37 -6.06 9.10
N PRO A 182 0.95 -7.27 9.51
CA PRO A 182 1.82 -8.44 9.57
C PRO A 182 1.99 -9.10 8.19
N GLY A 183 2.99 -9.96 8.02
CA GLY A 183 3.14 -10.72 6.78
C GLY A 183 1.89 -11.52 6.45
N ILE A 184 1.42 -11.47 5.20
CA ILE A 184 0.17 -12.08 4.75
C ILE A 184 0.15 -13.58 5.06
N THR A 185 -0.99 -14.05 5.57
CA THR A 185 -1.24 -15.46 5.90
C THR A 185 -2.52 -16.02 5.31
N ASN A 186 -3.34 -15.19 4.64
CA ASN A 186 -4.62 -15.61 4.07
C ASN A 186 -4.41 -16.24 2.68
N PRO A 187 -4.59 -17.57 2.52
CA PRO A 187 -4.38 -18.24 1.23
C PRO A 187 -5.56 -18.05 0.26
N THR A 188 -6.64 -17.35 0.65
CA THR A 188 -7.85 -17.19 -0.17
C THR A 188 -8.07 -15.79 -0.68
N ASP A 189 -7.33 -14.81 -0.17
CA ASP A 189 -7.46 -13.42 -0.61
C ASP A 189 -6.63 -13.23 -1.89
N PRO A 190 -7.26 -12.98 -3.05
CA PRO A 190 -6.53 -12.71 -4.28
C PRO A 190 -5.78 -11.38 -4.23
N ASN A 191 -6.09 -10.51 -3.28
CA ASN A 191 -5.39 -9.25 -3.09
C ASN A 191 -4.21 -9.39 -2.15
N GLY A 192 -3.21 -8.56 -2.42
CA GLY A 192 -2.16 -8.25 -1.48
C GLY A 192 -2.70 -7.42 -0.32
N GLN A 193 -1.78 -6.94 0.51
CA GLN A 193 -2.10 -6.51 1.87
C GLN A 193 -2.93 -5.22 1.98
N LEU A 194 -3.16 -4.51 0.88
CA LEU A 194 -3.89 -3.26 0.84
C LEU A 194 -5.38 -3.44 0.47
N GLY A 195 -5.76 -4.64 0.00
CA GLY A 195 -7.11 -4.96 -0.46
C GLY A 195 -7.58 -4.15 -1.69
N ALA A 196 -8.56 -4.67 -2.41
CA ALA A 196 -9.18 -3.96 -3.55
C ALA A 196 -10.07 -2.79 -3.09
N THR A 197 -10.72 -2.91 -1.92
CA THR A 197 -11.91 -2.10 -1.59
C THR A 197 -11.66 -0.75 -0.95
N ASN A 198 -10.47 -0.49 -0.38
CA ASN A 198 -10.20 0.78 0.33
C ASN A 198 -9.23 1.70 -0.42
N LEU A 199 -8.23 1.15 -1.13
CA LEU A 199 -7.20 1.93 -1.83
C LEU A 199 -7.09 1.58 -3.32
N GLY A 200 -7.81 0.58 -3.81
CA GLY A 200 -7.77 0.11 -5.20
C GLY A 200 -6.50 -0.66 -5.59
N SER A 201 -5.94 -1.48 -4.71
CA SER A 201 -4.63 -2.11 -4.93
C SER A 201 -4.66 -3.20 -6.02
N LEU A 202 -3.57 -3.34 -6.78
CA LEU A 202 -3.36 -4.33 -7.84
C LEU A 202 -2.28 -5.38 -7.47
N THR A 203 -1.89 -5.44 -6.20
CA THR A 203 -0.84 -6.34 -5.72
C THR A 203 -1.44 -7.74 -5.63
N PRO A 204 -0.89 -8.76 -6.27
CA PRO A 204 -1.43 -10.11 -6.18
C PRO A 204 -1.21 -10.71 -4.78
N GLY A 205 -2.24 -11.38 -4.27
CA GLY A 205 -2.25 -12.12 -3.02
C GLY A 205 -1.68 -13.53 -3.15
N LEU A 206 -1.81 -14.31 -2.07
CA LEU A 206 -1.29 -15.68 -2.02
C LEU A 206 -1.85 -16.63 -3.09
N PRO A 207 -3.17 -16.73 -3.35
CA PRO A 207 -3.68 -17.70 -4.33
C PRO A 207 -3.19 -17.37 -5.74
N VAL A 208 -3.26 -16.10 -6.16
CA VAL A 208 -2.81 -15.65 -7.49
C VAL A 208 -1.34 -16.01 -7.73
N LEU A 209 -0.46 -15.72 -6.76
CA LEU A 209 0.96 -16.03 -6.86
C LEU A 209 1.25 -17.54 -6.79
N ARG A 210 0.61 -18.26 -5.87
CA ARG A 210 0.91 -19.68 -5.65
C ARG A 210 0.39 -20.59 -6.74
N ASP A 211 -0.73 -20.22 -7.34
CA ASP A 211 -1.32 -20.94 -8.47
C ASP A 211 -0.66 -20.50 -9.78
N GLY A 212 -0.11 -19.28 -9.83
CA GLY A 212 0.44 -18.70 -11.05
C GLY A 212 -0.66 -18.36 -12.05
N GLU A 213 -1.89 -18.13 -11.59
CA GLU A 213 -3.01 -17.85 -12.46
C GLU A 213 -3.96 -16.81 -11.88
N TRP A 214 -4.64 -16.15 -12.81
CA TRP A 214 -5.80 -15.32 -12.55
C TRP A 214 -6.87 -15.67 -13.57
N ILE A 215 -8.02 -16.13 -13.09
CA ILE A 215 -9.18 -16.42 -13.93
C ILE A 215 -10.27 -15.42 -13.58
N SER A 216 -10.51 -14.48 -14.50
CA SER A 216 -11.56 -13.50 -14.37
C SER A 216 -12.93 -14.16 -14.24
N THR A 217 -13.77 -13.65 -13.34
CA THR A 217 -15.11 -14.17 -13.09
C THR A 217 -16.20 -13.45 -13.88
N ASP A 218 -15.90 -12.31 -14.47
CA ASP A 218 -16.81 -11.44 -15.22
C ASP A 218 -16.53 -11.42 -16.74
N GLY A 219 -15.58 -12.24 -17.19
CA GLY A 219 -15.21 -12.37 -18.60
C GLY A 219 -14.12 -11.39 -19.05
N GLY A 220 -13.50 -10.69 -18.10
CA GLY A 220 -12.28 -9.92 -18.32
C GLY A 220 -11.03 -10.77 -18.57
N PRO A 221 -9.87 -10.11 -18.67
CA PRO A 221 -8.60 -10.76 -18.95
C PRO A 221 -8.25 -11.85 -17.92
N SER A 222 -7.82 -13.01 -18.42
CA SER A 222 -7.36 -14.12 -17.60
C SER A 222 -5.96 -14.54 -18.06
N TYR A 223 -5.19 -15.11 -17.15
CA TYR A 223 -3.86 -15.63 -17.43
C TYR A 223 -3.58 -16.85 -16.58
N THR A 224 -3.02 -17.89 -17.21
CA THR A 224 -2.52 -19.08 -16.51
C THR A 224 -1.07 -19.23 -16.93
N ALA A 225 -0.16 -19.02 -15.98
CA ALA A 225 1.27 -19.23 -16.16
C ALA A 225 1.58 -20.71 -16.39
N SER A 226 2.83 -20.99 -16.78
CA SER A 226 3.34 -22.37 -16.82
C SER A 226 3.69 -22.93 -15.44
N THR A 227 3.83 -22.08 -14.42
CA THR A 227 4.17 -22.44 -13.04
C THR A 227 3.57 -21.45 -12.04
N GLY A 228 3.29 -21.91 -10.82
CA GLY A 228 3.09 -21.05 -9.67
C GLY A 228 4.41 -20.66 -9.00
N PHE A 229 4.33 -19.82 -7.96
CA PHE A 229 5.47 -19.33 -7.18
C PHE A 229 5.39 -19.81 -5.73
N ASN A 230 6.54 -20.17 -5.15
CA ASN A 230 6.64 -20.16 -3.69
C ASN A 230 6.50 -18.71 -3.22
N VAL A 231 5.89 -18.47 -2.06
CA VAL A 231 5.73 -17.12 -1.53
C VAL A 231 6.34 -17.01 -0.15
N ILE A 232 7.18 -15.99 0.06
CA ILE A 232 7.67 -15.60 1.38
C ILE A 232 7.01 -14.27 1.75
N SER A 233 6.27 -14.25 2.85
CA SER A 233 5.79 -13.03 3.50
C SER A 233 6.41 -12.91 4.89
N TRP A 234 6.53 -11.71 5.45
CA TRP A 234 7.18 -11.54 6.76
C TRP A 234 6.58 -10.41 7.58
N ASP A 235 6.77 -10.48 8.88
CA ASP A 235 6.45 -9.39 9.79
C ASP A 235 7.58 -8.33 9.73
N PRO A 236 7.28 -7.04 9.49
CA PRO A 236 8.29 -6.00 9.40
C PRO A 236 9.14 -5.89 10.67
N ARG A 237 10.41 -5.48 10.52
CA ARG A 237 11.28 -5.09 11.65
C ARG A 237 10.56 -4.15 12.62
N GLY A 238 10.76 -4.39 13.91
CA GLY A 238 10.13 -3.60 14.97
C GLY A 238 8.62 -3.81 15.11
N SER A 239 8.01 -4.71 14.33
CA SER A 239 6.56 -4.93 14.26
C SER A 239 6.20 -6.41 14.51
N PHE A 240 4.99 -6.63 15.02
CA PHE A 240 4.44 -7.98 15.29
C PHE A 240 5.42 -8.94 15.97
N ALA A 241 5.71 -10.09 15.34
CA ALA A 241 6.61 -11.09 15.87
C ALA A 241 8.10 -10.78 15.57
N THR A 242 8.42 -9.78 14.75
CA THR A 242 9.80 -9.36 14.46
C THR A 242 10.19 -8.17 15.36
N LYS A 243 10.38 -8.44 16.66
CA LYS A 243 10.77 -7.44 17.65
C LYS A 243 11.86 -7.95 18.57
N ASP A 244 12.86 -7.12 18.80
CA ASP A 244 13.83 -7.26 19.88
C ASP A 244 14.13 -5.85 20.43
N PRO A 245 13.76 -5.53 21.69
CA PRO A 245 13.96 -4.20 22.26
C PRO A 245 15.44 -3.84 22.49
N SER A 246 16.37 -4.79 22.30
CA SER A 246 17.81 -4.55 22.37
C SER A 246 18.43 -4.16 21.02
N LEU A 247 17.67 -4.27 19.93
CA LEU A 247 18.09 -3.96 18.56
C LEU A 247 17.30 -2.78 18.00
N PRO A 248 17.79 -2.12 16.93
CA PRO A 248 17.03 -1.06 16.27
C PRO A 248 15.71 -1.60 15.68
N GLY A 249 14.60 -0.96 16.05
CA GLY A 249 13.30 -1.17 15.42
C GLY A 249 13.24 -0.65 13.97
N MET A 250 12.02 -0.48 13.45
CA MET A 250 11.76 -0.02 12.08
C MET A 250 12.52 1.27 11.75
N GLN A 251 13.20 1.28 10.62
CA GLN A 251 13.91 2.45 10.06
C GLN A 251 13.24 3.00 8.80
N VAL A 252 12.02 2.52 8.51
CA VAL A 252 11.11 2.98 7.44
C VAL A 252 11.72 2.72 6.06
N ASP A 253 11.84 1.44 5.71
CA ASP A 253 12.43 0.99 4.43
C ASP A 253 13.87 1.52 4.23
N ALA A 254 14.71 1.34 5.25
CA ALA A 254 16.10 1.74 5.16
C ALA A 254 16.94 0.65 4.46
N PRO A 255 17.76 0.99 3.47
CA PRO A 255 18.64 0.02 2.79
C PRO A 255 19.61 -0.71 3.72
N LEU A 256 19.97 -0.10 4.86
CA LEU A 256 20.88 -0.69 5.84
C LEU A 256 20.19 -1.60 6.87
N PHE A 257 18.86 -1.67 6.85
CA PHE A 257 18.05 -2.43 7.80
C PHE A 257 17.05 -3.32 7.07
N GLU A 258 15.91 -2.80 6.63
CA GLU A 258 14.84 -3.60 6.03
C GLU A 258 15.29 -4.36 4.76
N ALA A 259 16.10 -3.75 3.88
CA ALA A 259 16.65 -4.46 2.71
C ALA A 259 17.60 -5.61 3.12
N ARG A 260 18.34 -5.45 4.23
CA ARG A 260 19.21 -6.50 4.76
C ARG A 260 18.44 -7.61 5.47
N ASP A 261 17.30 -7.28 6.09
CA ASP A 261 16.36 -8.28 6.60
C ASP A 261 15.86 -9.16 5.45
N VAL A 262 15.50 -8.56 4.31
CA VAL A 262 15.09 -9.30 3.11
C VAL A 262 16.25 -10.09 2.52
N SER A 263 17.46 -9.53 2.45
CA SER A 263 18.67 -10.24 2.01
C SER A 263 18.94 -11.50 2.85
N ALA A 264 18.60 -11.46 4.15
CA ALA A 264 18.68 -12.61 5.04
C ALA A 264 17.61 -13.66 4.72
N LEU A 265 16.38 -13.26 4.39
CA LEU A 265 15.33 -14.18 3.90
C LEU A 265 15.75 -14.90 2.62
N ILE A 266 16.32 -14.19 1.63
CA ILE A 266 16.82 -14.78 0.38
C ILE A 266 17.95 -15.76 0.68
N SER A 267 18.86 -15.42 1.60
CA SER A 267 19.97 -16.32 1.99
C SER A 267 19.49 -17.55 2.76
N TRP A 268 18.46 -17.40 3.59
CA TRP A 268 17.84 -18.49 4.32
C TRP A 268 17.14 -19.47 3.38
N LEU A 269 16.45 -18.97 2.35
CA LEU A 269 15.71 -19.77 1.38
C LEU A 269 16.58 -20.90 0.81
N THR A 270 17.83 -20.59 0.42
CA THR A 270 18.77 -21.56 -0.16
C THR A 270 19.70 -22.22 0.86
N SER A 271 19.52 -21.96 2.16
CA SER A 271 20.39 -22.52 3.20
C SER A 271 20.15 -24.02 3.40
N THR A 272 21.18 -24.77 3.79
CA THR A 272 21.04 -26.21 4.07
C THR A 272 20.18 -26.51 5.30
N GLY A 273 19.98 -25.51 6.16
CA GLY A 273 19.15 -25.63 7.36
C GLY A 273 17.68 -25.36 7.11
N ASN A 274 17.32 -24.74 5.98
CA ASN A 274 15.93 -24.50 5.62
C ASN A 274 15.31 -25.79 5.01
N PRO A 275 14.26 -26.35 5.62
CA PRO A 275 13.61 -27.56 5.12
C PRO A 275 12.86 -27.36 3.79
N ALA A 276 12.59 -26.10 3.40
CA ALA A 276 12.03 -25.76 2.10
C ALA A 276 13.08 -25.52 1.01
N ASN A 277 14.38 -25.67 1.28
CA ASN A 277 15.42 -25.31 0.31
C ASN A 277 15.33 -26.07 -1.03
N GLN A 278 14.90 -27.34 -1.01
CA GLN A 278 14.71 -28.16 -2.21
C GLN A 278 13.52 -27.71 -3.05
N GLN A 279 12.61 -26.91 -2.47
CA GLN A 279 11.43 -26.40 -3.15
C GLN A 279 11.73 -25.08 -3.88
N ALA A 280 12.85 -24.42 -3.58
CA ALA A 280 13.26 -23.20 -4.26
C ALA A 280 13.95 -23.53 -5.59
N ALA A 281 13.42 -23.00 -6.70
CA ALA A 281 14.10 -23.06 -7.99
C ALA A 281 15.34 -22.16 -7.96
N VAL A 282 16.43 -22.68 -8.53
CA VAL A 282 17.72 -21.98 -8.61
C VAL A 282 18.28 -22.10 -10.03
N ASP A 283 18.96 -21.06 -10.51
CA ASP A 283 19.81 -21.10 -11.70
C ASP A 283 21.28 -20.92 -11.29
N ALA A 284 22.11 -21.90 -11.62
CA ALA A 284 23.53 -21.93 -11.24
C ALA A 284 23.82 -21.66 -9.74
N GLY A 285 22.85 -21.93 -8.85
CA GLY A 285 22.92 -21.69 -7.41
C GLY A 285 22.37 -20.35 -6.94
N ASP A 286 21.94 -19.49 -7.86
CA ASP A 286 21.21 -18.25 -7.58
C ASP A 286 19.69 -18.56 -7.50
N PRO A 287 18.99 -18.24 -6.40
CA PRO A 287 17.54 -18.45 -6.35
C PRO A 287 16.82 -17.52 -7.33
N LEU A 288 15.77 -18.05 -7.97
CA LEU A 288 14.91 -17.25 -8.83
C LEU A 288 13.92 -16.45 -7.96
N ILE A 289 14.11 -15.13 -7.89
CA ILE A 289 13.43 -14.23 -6.96
C ILE A 289 12.70 -13.08 -7.65
N GLY A 290 11.38 -13.01 -7.46
CA GLY A 290 10.58 -11.81 -7.68
C GLY A 290 10.24 -11.09 -6.38
N MET A 291 9.96 -9.79 -6.42
CA MET A 291 9.40 -9.06 -5.30
C MET A 291 8.19 -8.23 -5.70
N VAL A 292 7.11 -8.32 -4.92
CA VAL A 292 5.87 -7.56 -5.12
C VAL A 292 5.39 -7.00 -3.79
N GLY A 293 4.60 -5.93 -3.85
CA GLY A 293 4.00 -5.33 -2.66
C GLY A 293 3.49 -3.91 -2.89
N GLY A 294 2.56 -3.50 -2.03
CA GLY A 294 1.96 -2.17 -2.07
C GLY A 294 2.39 -1.28 -0.91
N SER A 295 2.41 0.03 -1.13
CA SER A 295 2.71 1.05 -0.11
C SER A 295 4.08 0.78 0.53
N TYR A 296 4.17 0.58 1.85
CA TYR A 296 5.41 0.20 2.52
C TYR A 296 6.02 -1.10 1.97
N GLY A 297 5.18 -2.08 1.63
CA GLY A 297 5.58 -3.33 0.99
C GLY A 297 6.05 -3.13 -0.45
N GLY A 298 5.65 -2.03 -1.10
CA GLY A 298 6.16 -1.60 -2.40
C GLY A 298 7.44 -0.76 -2.33
N GLY A 299 7.74 -0.17 -1.17
CA GLY A 299 9.03 0.50 -0.90
C GLY A 299 10.21 -0.48 -0.85
N ILE A 300 10.03 -1.56 -0.08
CA ILE A 300 11.08 -2.56 0.21
C ILE A 300 11.73 -3.19 -1.03
N PRO A 301 10.99 -3.54 -2.11
CA PRO A 301 11.57 -4.02 -3.36
C PRO A 301 12.63 -3.09 -3.92
N TRP A 302 12.44 -1.77 -3.84
CA TRP A 302 13.41 -0.81 -4.38
C TRP A 302 14.75 -0.87 -3.65
N THR A 303 14.72 -0.82 -2.32
CA THR A 303 15.94 -0.80 -1.50
C THR A 303 16.66 -2.15 -1.52
N THR A 304 15.89 -3.24 -1.60
CA THR A 304 16.42 -4.61 -1.71
C THR A 304 17.08 -4.83 -3.06
N ALA A 305 16.39 -4.59 -4.18
CA ALA A 305 16.94 -4.80 -5.53
C ALA A 305 18.14 -3.90 -5.84
N ALA A 306 18.27 -2.76 -5.16
CA ALA A 306 19.42 -1.89 -5.31
C ALA A 306 20.68 -2.36 -4.54
N THR A 307 20.51 -3.29 -3.60
CA THR A 307 21.58 -3.73 -2.68
C THR A 307 21.83 -5.24 -2.70
N ASP A 308 20.92 -6.03 -3.28
CA ASP A 308 21.01 -7.48 -3.44
C ASP A 308 20.75 -7.87 -4.90
N SER A 309 21.78 -8.38 -5.57
CA SER A 309 21.72 -8.72 -7.00
C SER A 309 20.93 -9.99 -7.31
N ARG A 310 20.50 -10.73 -6.28
CA ARG A 310 19.74 -11.98 -6.43
C ARG A 310 18.25 -11.74 -6.71
N VAL A 311 17.81 -10.47 -6.72
CA VAL A 311 16.44 -10.11 -7.09
C VAL A 311 16.37 -10.00 -8.62
N ASP A 312 15.57 -10.85 -9.26
CA ASP A 312 15.45 -10.90 -10.72
C ASP A 312 14.43 -9.90 -11.27
N ALA A 313 13.38 -9.59 -10.52
CA ALA A 313 12.35 -8.64 -10.94
C ALA A 313 11.60 -8.02 -9.76
N ILE A 314 11.16 -6.77 -9.93
CA ILE A 314 10.31 -6.09 -8.95
C ILE A 314 9.02 -5.55 -9.60
N ALA A 315 7.91 -5.64 -8.86
CA ALA A 315 6.64 -5.01 -9.20
C ALA A 315 6.12 -4.16 -8.01
N PRO A 316 6.74 -3.01 -7.73
CA PRO A 316 6.37 -2.14 -6.62
C PRO A 316 5.10 -1.34 -6.95
N GLU A 317 4.18 -1.27 -5.99
CA GLU A 317 2.92 -0.58 -6.14
C GLU A 317 2.72 0.55 -5.11
N ILE A 318 2.21 1.68 -5.58
CA ILE A 318 1.85 2.87 -4.78
C ILE A 318 2.93 3.21 -3.73
N SER A 319 4.17 3.20 -4.17
CA SER A 319 5.37 3.41 -3.35
C SER A 319 5.99 4.76 -3.67
N TRP A 320 7.20 5.02 -3.18
CA TRP A 320 7.84 6.32 -3.29
C TRP A 320 9.23 6.24 -3.93
N ASN A 321 9.67 7.37 -4.47
CA ASN A 321 11.08 7.63 -4.74
C ASN A 321 11.78 8.18 -3.49
N SER A 322 11.15 9.16 -2.82
CA SER A 322 11.70 9.83 -1.63
C SER A 322 10.60 10.11 -0.61
N LEU A 323 10.69 9.47 0.57
CA LEU A 323 9.80 9.71 1.71
C LEU A 323 9.81 11.17 2.14
N LEU A 324 10.97 11.82 2.09
CA LEU A 324 11.11 13.23 2.44
C LEU A 324 10.31 14.10 1.47
N SER A 325 10.43 13.91 0.16
CA SER A 325 9.65 14.68 -0.82
C SER A 325 8.15 14.35 -0.78
N ALA A 326 7.80 13.10 -0.47
CA ALA A 326 6.41 12.67 -0.35
C ALA A 326 5.74 13.30 0.87
N LEU A 327 6.34 13.24 2.05
CA LEU A 327 5.77 13.75 3.30
C LEU A 327 6.02 15.24 3.53
N TYR A 328 7.08 15.80 2.95
CA TYR A 328 7.46 17.21 3.07
C TYR A 328 7.78 17.84 1.70
N PRO A 329 6.80 17.88 0.78
CA PRO A 329 6.99 18.40 -0.57
C PRO A 329 7.52 19.83 -0.57
N ASN A 330 8.41 20.09 -1.52
CA ASN A 330 9.13 21.35 -1.67
C ASN A 330 9.92 21.79 -0.42
N TYR A 331 10.16 20.86 0.52
CA TYR A 331 10.83 21.12 1.80
C TYR A 331 10.22 22.27 2.60
N ASN A 332 8.89 22.45 2.48
CA ASN A 332 8.22 23.63 3.01
C ASN A 332 6.96 23.31 3.81
N GLN A 333 6.15 22.35 3.35
CA GLN A 333 4.87 22.02 3.98
C GLN A 333 4.73 20.53 4.27
N PHE A 334 4.54 20.18 5.54
CA PHE A 334 4.34 18.78 5.96
C PHE A 334 2.92 18.31 5.64
N LYS A 335 2.78 17.09 5.13
CA LYS A 335 1.50 16.39 4.95
C LYS A 335 0.96 15.95 6.31
N THR A 336 0.46 16.88 7.11
CA THR A 336 -0.08 16.62 8.46
C THR A 336 -1.18 15.55 8.46
N GLY A 337 -2.05 15.54 7.45
CA GLY A 337 -3.12 14.53 7.32
C GLY A 337 -2.57 13.10 7.32
N PHE A 338 -1.69 12.78 6.38
CA PHE A 338 -1.06 11.45 6.31
C PHE A 338 -0.02 11.21 7.39
N GLY A 339 0.79 12.20 7.73
CA GLY A 339 1.82 12.07 8.77
C GLY A 339 1.24 11.65 10.11
N THR A 340 0.13 12.27 10.52
CA THR A 340 -0.61 11.88 11.73
C THR A 340 -1.22 10.48 11.60
N LEU A 341 -1.84 10.15 10.45
CA LEU A 341 -2.45 8.83 10.22
C LEU A 341 -1.41 7.69 10.31
N LEU A 342 -0.28 7.84 9.62
CA LEU A 342 0.80 6.86 9.61
C LEU A 342 1.41 6.68 11.02
N ALA A 343 1.62 7.77 11.76
CA ALA A 343 2.06 7.68 13.16
C ALA A 343 1.04 6.95 14.05
N GLY A 344 -0.27 7.19 13.84
CA GLY A 344 -1.34 6.47 14.52
C GLY A 344 -1.31 4.97 14.24
N ILE A 345 -1.10 4.57 12.98
CA ILE A 345 -0.97 3.17 12.56
C ILE A 345 0.21 2.48 13.28
N LEU A 346 1.37 3.14 13.33
CA LEU A 346 2.56 2.63 14.04
C LEU A 346 2.31 2.46 15.55
N LEU A 347 1.56 3.39 16.16
CA LEU A 347 1.20 3.28 17.58
C LEU A 347 0.23 2.13 17.85
N ILE A 348 -0.81 1.97 17.02
CA ILE A 348 -1.84 0.92 17.19
C ILE A 348 -1.23 -0.47 16.98
N SER A 349 -0.35 -0.63 16.00
CA SER A 349 0.41 -1.86 15.76
C SER A 349 1.54 -2.09 16.78
N SER A 350 1.73 -1.14 17.71
CA SER A 350 2.78 -1.14 18.73
C SER A 350 4.18 -1.29 18.11
N THR A 351 4.41 -0.72 16.94
CA THR A 351 5.69 -0.81 16.23
C THR A 351 6.76 0.00 16.96
N ASP A 352 7.89 -0.65 17.24
CA ASP A 352 9.11 0.02 17.63
C ASP A 352 9.75 0.60 16.37
N VAL A 353 9.72 1.93 16.25
CA VAL A 353 10.20 2.70 15.10
C VAL A 353 11.21 3.72 15.58
N ASN A 354 12.14 4.11 14.70
CA ASN A 354 13.07 5.20 14.95
C ASN A 354 12.34 6.41 15.56
N SER A 355 12.70 6.75 16.80
CA SER A 355 12.03 7.82 17.57
C SER A 355 12.02 9.18 16.87
N GLN A 356 12.95 9.45 15.95
CA GLN A 356 12.97 10.67 15.15
C GLN A 356 11.76 10.80 14.21
N VAL A 357 11.13 9.68 13.82
CA VAL A 357 9.88 9.69 13.03
C VAL A 357 8.77 10.37 13.83
N TYR A 358 8.54 9.96 15.08
CA TYR A 358 7.55 10.61 15.94
C TYR A 358 7.88 12.06 16.26
N GLN A 359 9.17 12.39 16.44
CA GLN A 359 9.57 13.80 16.64
C GLN A 359 9.31 14.64 15.38
N GLY A 360 9.59 14.09 14.19
CA GLY A 360 9.32 14.74 12.91
C GLY A 360 7.85 15.02 12.70
N VAL A 361 6.99 14.00 12.92
CA VAL A 361 5.52 14.13 12.86
C VAL A 361 5.04 15.18 13.86
N LEU A 362 5.50 15.15 15.12
CA LEU A 362 5.11 16.12 16.13
C LEU A 362 5.48 17.57 15.74
N THR A 363 6.68 17.80 15.21
CA THR A 363 7.06 19.13 14.71
C THR A 363 6.25 19.55 13.49
N GLY A 364 5.96 18.61 12.60
CA GLY A 364 5.15 18.82 11.41
C GLY A 364 3.71 19.20 11.76
N ASP A 365 3.08 18.49 12.68
CA ASP A 365 1.70 18.74 13.12
C ASP A 365 1.56 20.06 13.88
N LEU A 366 2.54 20.41 14.72
CA LEU A 366 2.47 21.63 15.53
C LEU A 366 2.85 22.89 14.74
N LEU A 367 3.80 22.79 13.81
CA LEU A 367 4.46 23.95 13.22
C LEU A 367 4.52 23.95 11.69
N GLY A 368 4.09 22.86 11.04
CA GLY A 368 4.13 22.71 9.58
C GLY A 368 5.52 22.50 8.98
N TRP A 369 6.56 22.25 9.78
CA TRP A 369 7.90 21.91 9.31
C TRP A 369 8.44 20.66 10.01
N ILE A 370 9.29 19.91 9.30
CA ILE A 370 10.06 18.81 9.88
C ILE A 370 11.45 19.33 10.25
N SER A 371 11.96 18.97 11.43
CA SER A 371 13.33 19.30 11.83
C SER A 371 14.40 18.74 10.89
N GLU A 372 15.56 19.40 10.80
CA GLU A 372 16.68 18.94 9.97
C GLU A 372 17.07 17.48 10.27
N THR A 373 17.04 17.08 11.55
CA THR A 373 17.28 15.68 11.95
C THR A 373 16.19 14.74 11.43
N GLY A 374 14.91 15.13 11.53
CA GLY A 374 13.81 14.35 10.97
C GLY A 374 13.89 14.25 9.45
N GLN A 375 14.26 15.34 8.77
CA GLN A 375 14.50 15.35 7.34
C GLN A 375 15.65 14.42 6.97
N ALA A 376 16.75 14.43 7.72
CA ALA A 376 17.88 13.52 7.48
C ALA A 376 17.48 12.05 7.63
N VAL A 377 16.63 11.71 8.61
CA VAL A 377 16.10 10.35 8.75
C VAL A 377 15.26 9.96 7.53
N LEU A 378 14.30 10.79 7.13
CA LEU A 378 13.47 10.52 5.94
C LEU A 378 14.28 10.51 4.63
N ALA A 379 15.35 11.29 4.53
CA ALA A 379 16.25 11.30 3.37
C ALA A 379 17.18 10.08 3.33
N SER A 380 17.50 9.49 4.49
CA SER A 380 18.28 8.26 4.58
C SER A 380 17.45 6.99 4.36
N ALA A 381 16.13 7.13 4.41
CA ALA A 381 15.15 6.08 4.23
C ALA A 381 14.68 6.02 2.76
N GLY A 382 14.30 4.82 2.30
CA GLY A 382 13.83 4.60 0.94
C GLY A 382 14.93 4.58 -0.13
N PRO A 383 14.52 4.55 -1.41
CA PRO A 383 15.43 4.18 -2.49
C PRO A 383 16.13 5.32 -3.19
N THR A 384 15.83 6.60 -2.89
CA THR A 384 16.22 7.76 -3.72
C THR A 384 17.64 7.70 -4.29
N PRO A 385 18.73 7.57 -3.49
CA PRO A 385 20.08 7.57 -4.04
C PRO A 385 20.49 6.24 -4.67
N LEU A 386 19.64 5.22 -4.58
CA LEU A 386 19.92 3.83 -4.94
C LEU A 386 19.17 3.35 -6.17
N VAL A 387 18.13 4.04 -6.63
CA VAL A 387 17.32 3.62 -7.78
C VAL A 387 18.19 3.32 -9.00
N GLY A 388 19.19 4.16 -9.30
CA GLY A 388 20.11 3.96 -10.42
C GLY A 388 21.05 2.76 -10.30
N ASN A 389 21.11 2.09 -9.15
CA ASN A 389 21.88 0.85 -8.96
C ASN A 389 21.03 -0.41 -9.24
N ILE A 390 19.72 -0.26 -9.39
CA ILE A 390 18.82 -1.39 -9.61
C ILE A 390 18.99 -1.89 -11.05
N THR A 391 19.37 -3.15 -11.18
CA THR A 391 19.50 -3.84 -12.48
C THR A 391 18.35 -4.79 -12.78
N ALA A 392 17.61 -5.20 -11.74
CA ALA A 392 16.38 -5.96 -11.87
C ALA A 392 15.33 -5.14 -12.64
N PRO A 393 14.70 -5.68 -13.69
CA PRO A 393 13.56 -5.06 -14.34
C PRO A 393 12.47 -4.64 -13.34
N ALA A 394 11.90 -3.45 -13.52
CA ALA A 394 10.79 -2.93 -12.71
C ALA A 394 9.47 -2.73 -13.49
N LEU A 395 8.36 -3.23 -12.94
CA LEU A 395 6.99 -2.90 -13.35
C LEU A 395 6.32 -2.05 -12.26
N ILE A 396 6.17 -0.76 -12.52
CA ILE A 396 5.74 0.22 -11.51
C ILE A 396 4.22 0.41 -11.60
N PHE A 397 3.51 0.15 -10.51
CA PHE A 397 2.08 0.47 -10.41
C PHE A 397 1.89 1.70 -9.53
N GLN A 398 1.21 2.73 -10.03
CA GLN A 398 0.97 3.96 -9.26
C GLN A 398 -0.49 4.40 -9.39
N GLY A 399 -1.08 4.77 -8.25
CA GLY A 399 -2.46 5.24 -8.22
C GLY A 399 -2.59 6.69 -8.69
N VAL A 400 -3.49 6.97 -9.62
CA VAL A 400 -3.80 8.35 -10.07
C VAL A 400 -4.44 9.19 -8.96
N GLN A 401 -4.96 8.53 -7.92
CA GLN A 401 -5.53 9.15 -6.72
C GLN A 401 -4.63 8.93 -5.49
N ASP A 402 -3.32 8.79 -5.69
CA ASP A 402 -2.38 8.66 -4.58
C ASP A 402 -1.95 10.03 -4.03
N ILE A 403 -2.59 10.41 -2.93
CA ILE A 403 -2.35 11.67 -2.22
C ILE A 403 -1.19 11.60 -1.21
N LEU A 404 -0.63 10.42 -0.96
CA LEU A 404 0.54 10.22 -0.11
C LEU A 404 1.81 10.20 -0.98
N PHE A 405 1.80 9.37 -2.02
CA PHE A 405 2.86 9.19 -2.99
C PHE A 405 2.34 9.56 -4.40
N PRO A 406 2.37 10.85 -4.77
CA PRO A 406 1.85 11.29 -6.07
C PRO A 406 2.56 10.60 -7.23
N LEU A 407 1.91 10.58 -8.39
CA LEU A 407 2.43 10.05 -9.65
C LEU A 407 3.89 10.45 -9.95
N ALA A 408 4.30 11.68 -9.61
CA ALA A 408 5.68 12.16 -9.70
C ALA A 408 6.73 11.23 -9.06
N GLN A 409 6.37 10.49 -8.00
CA GLN A 409 7.27 9.52 -7.36
C GLN A 409 7.56 8.34 -8.31
N SER A 410 6.54 7.84 -9.02
CA SER A 410 6.71 6.78 -10.02
C SER A 410 7.50 7.27 -11.24
N VAL A 411 7.27 8.52 -11.67
CA VAL A 411 8.03 9.17 -12.75
C VAL A 411 9.51 9.25 -12.39
N ALA A 412 9.85 9.77 -11.21
CA ALA A 412 11.24 9.91 -10.78
C ALA A 412 11.98 8.57 -10.69
N ASN A 413 11.30 7.52 -10.22
CA ASN A 413 11.87 6.16 -10.22
C ASN A 413 12.09 5.68 -11.66
N ALA A 414 11.07 5.78 -12.52
CA ALA A 414 11.14 5.31 -13.90
C ALA A 414 12.21 6.05 -14.73
N GLU A 415 12.30 7.37 -14.61
CA GLU A 415 13.35 8.18 -15.25
C GLU A 415 14.74 7.68 -14.86
N THR A 416 15.00 7.52 -13.56
CA THR A 416 16.30 7.09 -13.06
C THR A 416 16.68 5.68 -13.54
N LEU A 417 15.72 4.75 -13.58
CA LEU A 417 15.95 3.38 -14.06
C LEU A 417 16.24 3.35 -15.57
N VAL A 418 15.46 4.08 -16.36
CA VAL A 418 15.64 4.17 -17.82
C VAL A 418 16.99 4.80 -18.15
N GLU A 419 17.39 5.86 -17.43
CA GLU A 419 18.73 6.46 -17.56
C GLU A 419 19.86 5.48 -17.21
N ALA A 420 19.64 4.58 -16.23
CA ALA A 420 20.55 3.51 -15.87
C ALA A 420 20.55 2.32 -16.85
N GLY A 421 19.60 2.28 -17.80
CA GLY A 421 19.45 1.21 -18.79
C GLY A 421 18.66 -0.01 -18.28
N THR A 422 17.90 0.14 -17.20
CA THR A 422 17.08 -0.91 -16.60
C THR A 422 15.71 -0.98 -17.28
N GLU A 423 15.29 -2.19 -17.65
CA GLU A 423 13.99 -2.43 -18.26
C GLU A 423 12.87 -2.00 -17.32
N THR A 424 12.05 -1.05 -17.77
CA THR A 424 11.08 -0.36 -16.92
C THR A 424 9.75 -0.21 -17.64
N LYS A 425 8.67 -0.62 -16.98
CA LYS A 425 7.28 -0.39 -17.42
C LYS A 425 6.48 0.25 -16.31
N MET A 426 5.42 0.98 -16.67
CA MET A 426 4.63 1.73 -15.70
C MET A 426 3.13 1.65 -15.98
N VAL A 427 2.34 1.52 -14.93
CA VAL A 427 0.88 1.46 -14.94
C VAL A 427 0.34 2.51 -13.99
N TRP A 428 -0.49 3.42 -14.49
CA TRP A 428 -1.24 4.38 -13.69
C TRP A 428 -2.70 3.98 -13.59
N PHE A 429 -3.15 3.56 -12.41
CA PHE A 429 -4.47 2.97 -12.23
C PHE A 429 -5.37 3.83 -11.34
N CYS A 430 -6.69 3.62 -11.40
CA CYS A 430 -7.63 4.25 -10.48
C CYS A 430 -7.50 3.64 -9.09
N GLY A 431 -6.82 4.35 -8.20
CA GLY A 431 -6.59 3.97 -6.81
C GLY A 431 -5.44 4.78 -6.22
N GLY A 432 -4.81 4.26 -5.17
CA GLY A 432 -3.81 4.94 -4.35
C GLY A 432 -4.36 5.35 -2.99
N HIS A 433 -3.51 5.98 -2.18
CA HIS A 433 -3.83 6.32 -0.78
C HIS A 433 -4.99 7.32 -0.60
N GLY A 434 -5.50 7.94 -1.68
CA GLY A 434 -6.64 8.85 -1.65
C GLY A 434 -7.94 8.24 -2.18
N SER A 435 -7.93 6.93 -2.47
CA SER A 435 -9.06 6.12 -2.93
C SER A 435 -9.68 6.55 -4.27
N CYS A 436 -10.20 5.58 -5.03
CA CYS A 436 -10.80 5.84 -6.34
C CYS A 436 -12.25 6.33 -6.20
N ASN A 437 -12.53 7.59 -6.55
CA ASN A 437 -13.88 8.20 -6.50
C ASN A 437 -14.44 8.62 -7.87
N VAL A 438 -13.82 8.10 -8.94
CA VAL A 438 -14.25 8.25 -10.33
C VAL A 438 -14.67 6.87 -10.87
N PRO A 439 -15.36 6.78 -12.02
CA PRO A 439 -15.72 5.49 -12.61
C PRO A 439 -14.50 4.55 -12.72
N LEU A 440 -14.64 3.37 -12.10
CA LEU A 440 -13.64 2.31 -12.16
C LEU A 440 -13.83 1.50 -13.45
N ASN A 441 -12.73 1.20 -14.15
CA ASN A 441 -12.76 0.26 -15.25
C ASN A 441 -12.96 -1.16 -14.70
N GLU A 442 -13.97 -1.88 -15.22
CA GLU A 442 -14.33 -3.22 -14.73
C GLU A 442 -13.19 -4.24 -14.84
N TYR A 443 -12.24 -4.05 -15.78
CA TYR A 443 -11.13 -4.98 -16.02
C TYR A 443 -9.79 -4.51 -15.46
N GLN A 444 -9.74 -3.39 -14.73
CA GLN A 444 -8.48 -2.86 -14.19
C GLN A 444 -7.78 -3.85 -13.25
N GLU A 445 -8.55 -4.47 -12.36
CA GLU A 445 -8.05 -5.46 -11.39
C GLU A 445 -7.49 -6.69 -12.12
N ASP A 446 -8.29 -7.26 -13.02
CA ASP A 446 -7.90 -8.38 -13.88
C ASP A 446 -6.57 -8.11 -14.61
N LEU A 447 -6.47 -6.96 -15.28
CA LEU A 447 -5.26 -6.57 -16.00
C LEU A 447 -4.06 -6.39 -15.06
N GLY A 448 -4.27 -5.82 -13.87
CA GLY A 448 -3.23 -5.65 -12.86
C GLY A 448 -2.62 -6.97 -12.41
N PHE A 449 -3.45 -7.96 -12.09
CA PHE A 449 -2.96 -9.29 -11.71
C PHE A 449 -2.30 -10.02 -12.87
N VAL A 450 -2.89 -9.95 -14.07
CA VAL A 450 -2.31 -10.54 -15.28
C VAL A 450 -0.95 -9.94 -15.60
N ASP A 451 -0.78 -8.62 -15.49
CA ASP A 451 0.49 -7.95 -15.76
C ASP A 451 1.55 -8.29 -14.71
N ASN A 452 1.19 -8.39 -13.43
CA ASN A 452 2.10 -8.89 -12.39
C ASN A 452 2.61 -10.30 -12.72
N LEU A 453 1.71 -11.24 -13.05
CA LEU A 453 2.08 -12.62 -13.36
C LEU A 453 2.94 -12.71 -14.62
N LYS A 454 2.56 -12.01 -15.71
CA LYS A 454 3.36 -11.94 -16.94
C LYS A 454 4.76 -11.37 -16.69
N TRP A 455 4.88 -10.37 -15.82
CA TRP A 455 6.16 -9.77 -15.46
C TRP A 455 7.08 -10.75 -14.75
N LEU A 456 6.54 -11.44 -13.73
CA LEU A 456 7.27 -12.45 -12.97
C LEU A 456 7.68 -13.64 -13.87
N ASP A 457 6.76 -14.13 -14.71
CA ASP A 457 7.05 -15.17 -15.70
C ASP A 457 8.17 -14.77 -16.66
N ARG A 458 8.14 -13.52 -17.15
CA ARG A 458 9.11 -13.02 -18.12
C ARG A 458 10.52 -12.93 -17.54
N TYR A 459 10.65 -12.41 -16.33
CA TYR A 459 11.94 -11.98 -15.77
C TYR A 459 12.47 -12.85 -14.64
N VAL A 460 11.60 -13.48 -13.84
CA VAL A 460 12.01 -14.42 -12.78
C VAL A 460 12.11 -15.85 -13.34
N VAL A 461 11.10 -16.27 -14.11
CA VAL A 461 11.08 -17.64 -14.69
C VAL A 461 11.87 -17.70 -16.01
N GLY A 462 11.98 -16.58 -16.73
CA GLY A 462 12.71 -16.49 -17.99
C GLY A 462 11.92 -16.93 -19.22
N ILE A 463 10.58 -16.92 -19.16
CA ILE A 463 9.69 -17.24 -20.29
C ILE A 463 9.84 -16.17 -21.38
N GLN A 464 10.03 -16.56 -22.64
CA GLN A 464 10.37 -15.64 -23.76
C GLN A 464 9.21 -15.45 -24.77
N ASP A 465 7.96 -15.74 -24.41
CA ASP A 465 6.83 -15.74 -25.35
C ASP A 465 6.29 -14.31 -25.65
N ASP A 466 5.92 -14.04 -26.90
CA ASP A 466 5.33 -12.76 -27.32
C ASP A 466 3.96 -12.50 -26.67
N THR A 467 3.31 -13.54 -26.12
CA THR A 467 2.03 -13.45 -25.39
C THR A 467 2.16 -12.79 -24.01
N THR A 468 3.38 -12.55 -23.52
CA THR A 468 3.66 -11.89 -22.23
C THR A 468 3.97 -10.39 -22.36
N LEU A 469 3.64 -9.77 -23.49
CA LEU A 469 3.89 -8.34 -23.72
C LEU A 469 2.95 -7.46 -22.88
N ILE A 470 3.55 -6.76 -21.92
CA ILE A 470 2.95 -5.64 -21.18
C ILE A 470 3.31 -4.34 -21.92
N PRO A 471 2.39 -3.40 -22.20
CA PRO A 471 2.76 -2.11 -22.78
C PRO A 471 3.76 -1.34 -21.92
N LYS A 472 4.60 -0.50 -22.53
CA LYS A 472 5.62 0.25 -21.79
C LYS A 472 5.00 1.21 -20.77
N PHE A 473 3.91 1.87 -21.15
CA PHE A 473 3.11 2.71 -20.27
C PHE A 473 1.62 2.44 -20.46
N GLN A 474 0.89 2.33 -19.36
CA GLN A 474 -0.55 2.15 -19.33
C GLN A 474 -1.16 3.14 -18.34
N TRP A 475 -2.33 3.70 -18.66
CA TRP A 475 -3.05 4.54 -17.71
C TRP A 475 -4.56 4.48 -17.87
N TYR A 476 -5.26 4.80 -16.80
CA TYR A 476 -6.70 5.00 -16.76
C TYR A 476 -6.99 6.47 -16.50
N ASP A 477 -7.97 7.03 -17.20
CA ASP A 477 -8.41 8.41 -16.97
C ASP A 477 -9.61 8.47 -16.00
N GLN A 478 -10.10 9.68 -15.77
CA GLN A 478 -11.22 9.94 -14.86
C GLN A 478 -12.57 9.40 -15.34
N LEU A 479 -12.66 8.85 -16.55
CA LEU A 479 -13.86 8.20 -17.08
C LEU A 479 -13.79 6.68 -16.94
N GLY A 480 -12.68 6.14 -16.44
CA GLY A 480 -12.40 4.70 -16.43
C GLY A 480 -11.94 4.18 -17.79
N ASP A 481 -11.60 5.06 -18.74
CA ASP A 481 -11.10 4.64 -20.05
C ASP A 481 -9.64 4.20 -19.93
N TYR A 482 -9.32 3.05 -20.50
CA TYR A 482 -7.97 2.49 -20.57
C TYR A 482 -7.20 3.01 -21.79
N TYR A 483 -5.92 3.33 -21.58
CA TYR A 483 -4.98 3.72 -22.63
C TYR A 483 -3.61 3.09 -22.42
N SER A 484 -2.85 2.99 -23.50
CA SER A 484 -1.46 2.51 -23.47
C SER A 484 -0.57 3.27 -24.46
N SER A 485 0.75 3.16 -24.24
CA SER A 485 1.78 3.84 -25.03
C SER A 485 3.09 3.05 -25.00
N GLU A 486 3.83 3.13 -26.11
CA GLU A 486 5.21 2.64 -26.22
C GLU A 486 6.24 3.64 -25.67
N LEU A 487 5.79 4.81 -25.23
CA LEU A 487 6.57 5.85 -24.57
C LEU A 487 6.05 6.07 -23.13
N LEU A 488 6.98 6.23 -22.19
CA LEU A 488 6.72 6.71 -20.84
C LEU A 488 6.36 8.22 -20.85
N PRO A 489 5.66 8.74 -19.83
CA PRO A 489 5.07 10.08 -19.87
C PRO A 489 6.09 11.22 -19.94
N PHE A 490 7.34 10.97 -19.56
CA PHE A 490 8.47 11.90 -19.61
C PHE A 490 9.32 11.76 -20.88
N GLU A 491 9.09 10.72 -21.70
CA GLU A 491 9.89 10.50 -22.90
C GLU A 491 9.52 11.50 -24.00
N THR A 492 10.54 11.92 -24.75
CA THR A 492 10.36 12.85 -25.87
C THR A 492 9.38 12.28 -26.89
N GLY A 493 8.33 13.05 -27.22
CA GLY A 493 7.30 12.66 -28.18
C GLY A 493 6.05 12.05 -27.55
N PHE A 494 6.05 11.75 -26.24
CA PHE A 494 4.83 11.32 -25.55
C PHE A 494 3.76 12.44 -25.52
N ASN A 495 4.14 13.59 -24.97
CA ASN A 495 3.36 14.83 -25.10
C ASN A 495 3.89 15.63 -26.29
N ASN A 496 2.99 16.04 -27.18
CA ASN A 496 3.33 16.66 -28.47
C ASN A 496 2.64 18.01 -28.72
N ASP A 497 1.76 18.44 -27.81
CA ASP A 497 1.12 19.75 -27.83
C ASP A 497 1.02 20.34 -26.41
N LEU A 498 0.65 21.61 -26.32
CA LEU A 498 0.55 22.36 -25.07
C LEU A 498 -0.68 23.26 -25.08
N TYR A 499 -1.53 23.12 -24.06
CA TYR A 499 -2.60 24.06 -23.81
C TYR A 499 -2.12 25.13 -22.82
N THR A 500 -1.98 26.38 -23.28
CA THR A 500 -1.61 27.52 -22.42
C THR A 500 -2.82 28.41 -22.17
N ARG A 501 -3.06 28.77 -20.91
CA ARG A 501 -4.10 29.72 -20.53
C ARG A 501 -3.58 30.73 -19.51
N SER A 502 -3.80 32.01 -19.80
CA SER A 502 -3.57 33.09 -18.84
C SER A 502 -4.88 33.72 -18.36
N GLY A 503 -4.86 34.26 -17.16
CA GLY A 503 -5.98 35.00 -16.58
C GLY A 503 -5.56 35.94 -15.47
N LYS A 504 -6.52 36.72 -14.97
CA LYS A 504 -6.28 37.65 -13.87
C LYS A 504 -6.15 36.87 -12.56
N GLY A 505 -5.14 37.19 -11.77
CA GLY A 505 -5.10 36.79 -10.36
C GLY A 505 -5.99 37.69 -9.51
N GLY A 506 -5.63 37.83 -8.24
CA GLY A 506 -6.37 38.63 -7.28
C GLY A 506 -5.87 38.48 -5.86
N LEU A 507 -6.65 39.06 -4.94
CA LEU A 507 -6.35 39.08 -3.52
C LEU A 507 -6.92 37.84 -2.83
N LEU A 508 -6.07 37.10 -2.14
CA LEU A 508 -6.45 35.92 -1.37
C LEU A 508 -6.08 36.11 0.11
N GLY A 509 -7.08 35.93 0.98
CA GLY A 509 -6.87 35.85 2.43
C GLY A 509 -6.41 34.45 2.83
N LEU A 510 -5.33 34.37 3.59
CA LEU A 510 -4.73 33.12 4.03
C LEU A 510 -5.09 32.85 5.49
N LEU A 511 -5.97 31.87 5.71
CA LEU A 511 -6.46 31.43 7.01
C LEU A 511 -6.45 29.89 7.04
N PRO A 512 -6.19 29.28 8.21
CA PRO A 512 -6.23 27.83 8.37
C PRO A 512 -7.68 27.36 8.33
N ILE A 513 -7.93 26.13 7.83
CA ILE A 513 -9.24 25.45 7.73
C ILE A 513 -10.28 26.14 6.83
N ILE A 514 -10.38 27.46 6.84
CA ILE A 514 -11.53 28.19 6.30
C ILE A 514 -11.49 28.24 4.77
N GLY A 515 -12.33 27.41 4.17
CA GLY A 515 -12.63 27.43 2.73
C GLY A 515 -11.53 26.98 1.79
N GLY A 516 -10.50 26.34 2.35
CA GLY A 516 -9.47 25.64 1.61
C GLY A 516 -9.94 24.35 0.95
N SER A 517 -8.97 23.60 0.45
CA SER A 517 -9.16 22.29 -0.16
C SER A 517 -9.34 21.19 0.89
N GLY A 518 -10.34 20.35 0.70
CA GLY A 518 -10.55 19.18 1.54
C GLY A 518 -11.29 19.45 2.87
N PRO A 519 -11.56 18.37 3.64
CA PRO A 519 -11.39 16.98 3.23
C PRO A 519 -12.43 16.61 2.17
N GLY A 520 -12.02 15.84 1.16
CA GLY A 520 -12.90 15.18 0.21
C GLY A 520 -13.42 13.87 0.80
N GLY A 521 -14.69 13.53 0.58
CA GLY A 521 -15.25 12.25 0.99
C GLY A 521 -15.35 11.29 -0.18
N VAL A 522 -15.28 9.99 0.12
CA VAL A 522 -15.63 8.90 -0.81
C VAL A 522 -16.78 8.12 -0.22
N GLU A 523 -17.80 7.82 -1.02
CA GLU A 523 -18.97 7.09 -0.55
C GLU A 523 -18.58 5.68 -0.09
N GLY A 524 -19.03 5.28 1.09
CA GLY A 524 -18.69 3.97 1.66
C GLY A 524 -17.39 3.93 2.46
N GLU A 525 -16.57 4.98 2.41
CA GLU A 525 -15.29 5.04 3.12
C GLU A 525 -15.31 5.87 4.40
N SER A 526 -14.43 5.52 5.34
CA SER A 526 -14.27 6.25 6.59
C SER A 526 -13.65 7.63 6.34
N PRO A 527 -14.19 8.72 6.95
CA PRO A 527 -13.58 10.05 6.86
C PRO A 527 -12.13 10.13 7.35
N ILE A 528 -11.67 9.16 8.14
CA ILE A 528 -10.28 9.11 8.61
C ILE A 528 -9.30 8.67 7.51
N LEU A 529 -9.76 7.85 6.56
CA LEU A 529 -8.96 7.35 5.44
C LEU A 529 -8.91 8.37 4.29
N THR A 530 -9.98 9.15 4.15
CA THR A 530 -10.12 10.18 3.10
C THR A 530 -9.72 11.58 3.57
N ILE A 531 -9.16 11.72 4.79
CA ILE A 531 -8.88 13.03 5.38
C ILE A 531 -7.90 13.89 4.57
N GLY A 532 -7.01 13.25 3.80
CA GLY A 532 -6.08 13.93 2.93
C GLY A 532 -6.63 14.27 1.53
N ASN A 533 -7.84 13.81 1.19
CA ASN A 533 -8.41 14.02 -0.14
C ASN A 533 -8.70 15.51 -0.34
N ALA A 534 -8.31 16.04 -1.49
CA ALA A 534 -8.68 17.38 -1.91
C ALA A 534 -10.17 17.46 -2.26
N SER A 535 -10.75 18.65 -2.09
CA SER A 535 -12.10 18.96 -2.56
C SER A 535 -12.15 20.42 -3.05
N PRO A 536 -13.15 20.80 -3.88
CA PRO A 536 -13.24 22.17 -4.38
C PRO A 536 -13.25 23.21 -3.26
N ALA A 537 -12.36 24.19 -3.36
CA ALA A 537 -12.22 25.26 -2.39
C ALA A 537 -13.17 26.41 -2.72
N TRP A 538 -13.78 27.03 -1.70
CA TRP A 538 -14.60 28.24 -1.88
C TRP A 538 -13.85 29.53 -1.58
N ASN A 539 -12.73 29.46 -0.84
CA ASN A 539 -11.76 30.54 -0.69
C ASN A 539 -10.60 30.31 -1.68
N ALA A 540 -10.82 30.64 -2.95
CA ALA A 540 -9.84 30.42 -4.01
C ALA A 540 -9.87 31.52 -5.08
N ILE A 541 -8.74 31.71 -5.73
CA ILE A 541 -8.63 32.40 -7.01
C ILE A 541 -8.81 31.35 -8.10
N ASN A 542 -9.77 31.58 -9.00
CA ASN A 542 -10.15 30.62 -10.02
C ASN A 542 -9.71 31.09 -11.41
N LEU A 543 -9.27 30.15 -12.23
CA LEU A 543 -9.01 30.34 -13.65
C LEU A 543 -9.65 29.21 -14.46
N ASP A 544 -10.62 29.56 -15.29
CA ASP A 544 -11.33 28.60 -16.15
C ASP A 544 -10.43 28.14 -17.31
N LEU A 545 -10.39 26.83 -17.53
CA LEU A 545 -9.63 26.14 -18.55
C LEU A 545 -10.58 25.35 -19.45
N THR A 546 -10.43 25.51 -20.76
CA THR A 546 -11.25 24.84 -21.77
C THR A 546 -10.35 24.20 -22.83
N PRO A 547 -9.58 23.16 -22.47
CA PRO A 547 -8.87 22.35 -23.45
C PRO A 547 -9.86 21.75 -24.47
N ALA A 548 -9.36 21.35 -25.65
CA ALA A 548 -10.22 20.79 -26.68
C ALA A 548 -10.79 19.43 -26.21
N ALA A 549 -12.04 19.13 -26.59
CA ALA A 549 -12.63 17.84 -26.29
C ALA A 549 -11.79 16.70 -26.87
N GLY A 550 -11.54 15.68 -26.06
CA GLY A 550 -10.67 14.54 -26.41
C GLY A 550 -9.17 14.79 -26.20
N SER A 551 -8.74 15.99 -25.81
CA SER A 551 -7.35 16.22 -25.39
C SER A 551 -7.03 15.38 -24.15
N GLN A 552 -5.95 14.60 -24.23
CA GLN A 552 -5.41 13.85 -23.11
C GLN A 552 -4.34 14.69 -22.42
N ILE A 553 -4.52 14.93 -21.13
CA ILE A 553 -3.60 15.64 -20.27
C ILE A 553 -2.97 14.60 -19.35
N VAL A 554 -1.72 14.23 -19.64
CA VAL A 554 -1.00 13.16 -18.94
C VAL A 554 0.39 13.68 -18.56
N GLY A 555 0.63 13.82 -17.26
CA GLY A 555 1.84 14.43 -16.69
C GLY A 555 1.54 15.73 -15.93
N ALA A 556 2.61 16.41 -15.48
CA ALA A 556 2.54 17.62 -14.65
C ALA A 556 2.16 18.89 -15.44
N PRO A 557 1.04 19.57 -15.08
CA PRO A 557 0.81 20.96 -15.48
C PRO A 557 1.88 21.91 -14.94
N THR A 558 2.17 23.02 -15.62
CA THR A 558 3.08 24.06 -15.11
C THR A 558 2.30 25.33 -14.76
N LEU A 559 2.51 25.86 -13.55
CA LEU A 559 1.84 27.06 -13.05
C LEU A 559 2.86 28.19 -12.84
N ASN A 560 2.56 29.35 -13.44
CA ASN A 560 3.34 30.58 -13.31
C ASN A 560 2.47 31.75 -12.84
N PHE A 561 2.98 32.52 -11.88
CA PHE A 561 2.39 33.81 -11.49
C PHE A 561 3.39 34.67 -10.72
N THR A 562 3.20 35.99 -10.75
CA THR A 562 3.84 36.90 -9.78
C THR A 562 2.97 37.06 -8.55
N TYR A 563 3.55 37.37 -7.40
CA TYR A 563 2.79 37.63 -6.19
C TYR A 563 3.50 38.62 -5.26
N ARG A 564 2.71 39.25 -4.39
CA ARG A 564 3.19 40.06 -3.28
C ARG A 564 2.26 39.84 -2.08
N GLY A 565 2.81 39.63 -0.89
CA GLY A 565 1.96 39.41 0.28
C GLY A 565 2.64 39.68 1.61
N LEU A 566 1.84 39.73 2.67
CA LEU A 566 2.28 39.91 4.05
C LEU A 566 1.64 38.84 4.93
N GLY A 567 2.43 38.13 5.73
CA GLY A 567 1.91 37.10 6.61
C GLY A 567 2.96 36.13 7.13
N THR A 568 2.48 35.16 7.91
CA THR A 568 3.25 34.02 8.42
C THR A 568 3.11 32.78 7.53
N SER A 569 2.11 32.75 6.63
CA SER A 569 1.97 31.65 5.69
C SER A 569 3.22 31.51 4.81
N ARG A 570 3.63 30.26 4.60
CA ARG A 570 4.72 29.88 3.70
C ARG A 570 4.23 29.16 2.45
N THR A 571 2.92 28.94 2.34
CA THR A 571 2.34 28.07 1.32
C THR A 571 1.00 28.61 0.86
N VAL A 572 0.76 28.57 -0.44
CA VAL A 572 -0.59 28.53 -1.04
C VAL A 572 -0.75 27.19 -1.74
N TYR A 573 -1.96 26.81 -2.09
CA TYR A 573 -2.23 25.49 -2.66
C TYR A 573 -2.88 25.62 -4.03
N ALA A 574 -2.50 24.77 -4.98
CA ALA A 574 -3.14 24.72 -6.29
C ALA A 574 -3.71 23.33 -6.60
N GLN A 575 -4.87 23.32 -7.24
CA GLN A 575 -5.56 22.10 -7.67
C GLN A 575 -6.36 22.36 -8.95
N LEU A 576 -6.66 21.29 -9.68
CA LEU A 576 -7.54 21.31 -10.84
C LEU A 576 -8.86 20.64 -10.48
N VAL A 577 -9.96 21.35 -10.66
CA VAL A 577 -11.33 20.84 -10.47
C VAL A 577 -11.91 20.52 -11.83
N ASP A 578 -12.45 19.31 -12.00
CA ASP A 578 -13.27 18.99 -13.17
C ASP A 578 -14.68 19.54 -12.96
N ASP A 579 -15.08 20.47 -13.82
CA ASP A 579 -16.37 21.14 -13.70
C ASP A 579 -17.55 20.20 -14.01
N THR A 580 -17.28 19.05 -14.64
CA THR A 580 -18.30 18.04 -14.95
C THR A 580 -18.64 17.23 -13.72
N THR A 581 -17.62 16.65 -13.08
CA THR A 581 -17.77 15.76 -11.92
C THR A 581 -17.82 16.52 -10.59
N LYS A 582 -17.34 17.77 -10.57
CA LYS A 582 -17.13 18.59 -9.37
C LYS A 582 -16.11 18.00 -8.40
N LEU A 583 -15.24 17.12 -8.90
CA LEU A 583 -14.15 16.53 -8.15
C LEU A 583 -12.83 17.26 -8.45
N VAL A 584 -11.92 17.25 -7.48
CA VAL A 584 -10.53 17.61 -7.72
C VAL A 584 -9.86 16.44 -8.42
N LEU A 585 -9.15 16.69 -9.51
CA LEU A 585 -8.45 15.64 -10.24
C LEU A 585 -7.47 14.92 -9.32
N GLY A 586 -7.61 13.59 -9.25
CA GLY A 586 -6.75 12.73 -8.44
C GLY A 586 -6.95 12.88 -6.92
N ASN A 587 -7.92 13.67 -6.43
CA ASN A 587 -7.97 14.10 -5.02
C ASN A 587 -6.68 14.83 -4.56
N ILE A 588 -5.86 15.31 -5.50
CA ILE A 588 -4.52 15.85 -5.20
C ILE A 588 -4.57 17.39 -5.19
N VAL A 589 -3.87 17.95 -4.20
CA VAL A 589 -3.61 19.38 -4.08
C VAL A 589 -2.10 19.61 -3.94
N THR A 590 -1.57 20.55 -4.72
CA THR A 590 -0.12 20.84 -4.77
C THR A 590 0.22 22.03 -3.86
N PRO A 591 1.13 21.87 -2.87
CA PRO A 591 1.61 22.98 -2.06
C PRO A 591 2.63 23.82 -2.83
N ILE A 592 2.36 25.11 -2.98
CA ILE A 592 3.20 26.10 -3.66
C ILE A 592 3.92 26.94 -2.60
N PRO A 593 5.26 26.87 -2.51
CA PRO A 593 6.03 27.70 -1.59
C PRO A 593 5.88 29.19 -1.91
N VAL A 594 5.62 29.98 -0.87
CA VAL A 594 5.58 31.45 -0.94
C VAL A 594 6.31 32.06 0.25
N ILE A 595 6.74 33.30 0.09
CA ILE A 595 7.36 34.12 1.13
C ILE A 595 6.63 35.45 1.17
N LEU A 596 6.04 35.79 2.31
CA LEU A 596 5.11 36.91 2.48
C LEU A 596 5.73 38.05 3.29
N ASP A 597 6.77 38.67 2.75
CA ASP A 597 7.53 39.78 3.36
C ASP A 597 7.28 41.15 2.71
N GLY A 598 6.25 41.24 1.86
CA GLY A 598 5.87 42.45 1.16
C GLY A 598 6.70 42.76 -0.09
N GLN A 599 7.61 41.89 -0.52
CA GLN A 599 8.28 41.99 -1.81
C GLN A 599 7.52 41.27 -2.91
N GLU A 600 7.63 41.75 -4.15
CA GLU A 600 7.14 41.04 -5.31
C GLU A 600 8.07 39.87 -5.65
N ARG A 601 7.47 38.72 -5.96
CA ARG A 601 8.16 37.47 -6.29
C ARG A 601 7.43 36.77 -7.44
N THR A 602 8.05 35.74 -7.99
CA THR A 602 7.50 34.90 -9.05
C THR A 602 7.54 33.45 -8.63
N VAL A 603 6.47 32.72 -8.95
CA VAL A 603 6.38 31.26 -8.90
C VAL A 603 6.40 30.76 -10.33
N ASP A 604 7.19 29.72 -10.57
CA ASP A 604 7.16 28.88 -11.76
C ASP A 604 7.39 27.45 -11.26
N ILE A 605 6.33 26.63 -11.24
CA ILE A 605 6.34 25.34 -10.55
C ILE A 605 5.46 24.31 -11.27
N PRO A 606 5.91 23.05 -11.38
CA PRO A 606 5.02 21.97 -11.77
C PRO A 606 3.96 21.73 -10.69
N LEU A 607 2.73 21.47 -11.12
CA LEU A 607 1.70 20.86 -10.30
C LEU A 607 1.89 19.34 -10.28
N SER A 608 1.15 18.66 -9.42
CA SER A 608 1.14 17.19 -9.39
C SER A 608 0.69 16.64 -10.75
N ASP A 609 1.32 15.55 -11.21
CA ASP A 609 0.90 14.89 -12.44
C ASP A 609 -0.55 14.41 -12.33
N ILE A 610 -1.23 14.43 -13.47
CA ILE A 610 -2.61 13.97 -13.64
C ILE A 610 -2.71 13.06 -14.86
N ALA A 611 -3.78 12.26 -14.91
CA ALA A 611 -4.23 11.54 -16.08
C ALA A 611 -5.70 11.90 -16.34
N TYR A 612 -5.96 12.68 -17.38
CA TYR A 612 -7.30 13.22 -17.65
C TYR A 612 -7.57 13.32 -19.15
N THR A 613 -8.75 12.91 -19.59
CA THR A 613 -9.24 13.15 -20.96
C THR A 613 -10.36 14.17 -20.93
N THR A 614 -10.23 15.26 -21.68
CA THR A 614 -11.27 16.31 -21.71
C THR A 614 -12.58 15.78 -22.28
N PRO A 615 -13.68 15.71 -21.48
CA PRO A 615 -14.99 15.26 -21.98
C PRO A 615 -15.57 16.22 -23.03
N GLN A 616 -16.59 15.78 -23.75
CA GLN A 616 -17.30 16.66 -24.67
C GLN A 616 -17.96 17.82 -23.92
N GLY A 617 -17.52 19.05 -24.18
CA GLY A 617 -17.98 20.24 -23.45
C GLY A 617 -17.47 20.34 -22.01
N GLY A 618 -16.52 19.49 -21.62
CA GLY A 618 -15.88 19.54 -20.32
C GLY A 618 -14.96 20.75 -20.18
N SER A 619 -14.80 21.20 -18.94
CA SER A 619 -13.86 22.26 -18.55
C SER A 619 -13.22 21.92 -17.22
N LEU A 620 -12.07 22.53 -16.97
CA LEU A 620 -11.40 22.48 -15.69
C LEU A 620 -11.37 23.88 -15.07
N THR A 621 -11.39 23.95 -13.75
CA THR A 621 -11.08 25.17 -13.01
C THR A 621 -9.78 24.96 -12.25
N LEU A 622 -8.75 25.77 -12.55
CA LEU A 622 -7.61 25.92 -11.67
C LEU A 622 -8.05 26.72 -10.45
N GLN A 623 -7.80 26.19 -9.25
CA GLN A 623 -8.01 26.90 -7.99
C GLN A 623 -6.68 27.12 -7.29
N ILE A 624 -6.34 28.38 -6.95
CA ILE A 624 -5.29 28.71 -5.99
C ILE A 624 -5.95 29.09 -4.66
N THR A 625 -5.72 28.31 -3.60
CA THR A 625 -6.44 28.39 -2.33
C THR A 625 -5.53 28.54 -1.11
N SER A 626 -6.13 28.92 0.02
CA SER A 626 -5.46 29.34 1.25
C SER A 626 -4.96 28.22 2.14
N SER A 627 -5.64 27.09 2.15
CA SER A 627 -5.35 25.95 3.02
C SER A 627 -5.72 24.64 2.32
N ALA A 628 -5.20 23.53 2.82
CA ALA A 628 -5.54 22.19 2.36
C ALA A 628 -5.49 21.23 3.55
N THR A 629 -6.52 20.39 3.73
CA THR A 629 -6.61 19.52 4.92
C THR A 629 -5.43 18.55 5.04
N ASN A 630 -4.94 18.00 3.93
CA ASN A 630 -3.76 17.13 3.93
C ASN A 630 -2.49 17.83 4.46
N PHE A 631 -2.46 19.16 4.41
CA PHE A 631 -1.32 20.00 4.75
C PHE A 631 -1.65 21.04 5.83
N GLU A 632 -2.68 20.80 6.64
CA GLU A 632 -3.22 21.80 7.55
C GLU A 632 -2.14 22.34 8.49
N ASN A 633 -2.07 23.67 8.62
CA ASN A 633 -1.11 24.35 9.49
C ASN A 633 -1.79 25.56 10.15
N PHE A 634 -2.04 25.43 11.44
CA PHE A 634 -2.75 26.41 12.26
C PHE A 634 -1.99 27.73 12.49
N THR A 635 -0.73 27.82 12.07
CA THR A 635 0.07 29.06 12.12
C THR A 635 -0.04 29.89 10.83
N THR A 636 -0.76 29.40 9.84
CA THR A 636 -1.00 30.06 8.54
C THR A 636 -1.84 31.32 8.75
N LEU A 637 -1.26 32.49 8.46
CA LEU A 637 -1.99 33.76 8.42
C LEU A 637 -1.37 34.65 7.35
N GLY A 638 -2.19 35.41 6.63
CA GLY A 638 -1.65 36.43 5.75
C GLY A 638 -2.63 36.91 4.68
N ILE A 639 -2.10 37.74 3.81
CA ILE A 639 -2.76 38.17 2.58
C ILE A 639 -1.76 38.11 1.45
N ILE A 640 -2.18 37.60 0.30
CA ILE A 640 -1.37 37.51 -0.91
C ILE A 640 -2.16 38.11 -2.08
N ASP A 641 -1.53 39.02 -2.79
CA ASP A 641 -1.99 39.57 -4.05
C ASP A 641 -1.27 38.83 -5.16
N ILE A 642 -2.00 38.00 -5.91
CA ILE A 642 -1.50 37.19 -7.01
C ILE A 642 -1.73 37.98 -8.30
N GLY A 643 -0.67 38.17 -9.07
CA GLY A 643 -0.68 38.81 -10.38
C GLY A 643 -1.33 37.94 -11.45
N ASP A 644 -1.07 38.24 -12.72
CA ASP A 644 -1.61 37.44 -13.82
C ASP A 644 -1.09 36.00 -13.72
N ILE A 645 -2.01 35.04 -13.81
CA ILE A 645 -1.76 33.60 -13.70
C ILE A 645 -1.60 33.07 -15.12
N THR A 646 -0.62 32.19 -15.34
CA THR A 646 -0.50 31.36 -16.54
C THR A 646 -0.38 29.91 -16.14
N ILE A 647 -1.17 29.04 -16.75
CA ILE A 647 -1.06 27.59 -16.60
C ILE A 647 -0.88 26.94 -17.96
N GLU A 648 -0.02 25.92 -17.99
CA GLU A 648 0.26 25.11 -19.17
C GLU A 648 -0.08 23.66 -18.86
N LEU A 649 -0.90 23.02 -19.71
CA LEU A 649 -1.27 21.62 -19.61
C LEU A 649 -0.57 20.83 -20.73
N PRO A 650 0.23 19.79 -20.41
CA PRO A 650 0.84 18.95 -21.44
C PRO A 650 -0.23 18.14 -22.15
N ILE A 651 -0.29 18.21 -23.48
CA ILE A 651 -1.30 17.51 -24.28
C ILE A 651 -0.65 16.40 -25.11
N ARG A 652 -1.30 15.23 -25.07
CA ARG A 652 -1.09 14.13 -26.01
C ARG A 652 -2.21 14.12 -27.04
N ASP A 653 -1.87 14.35 -28.31
CA ASP A 653 -2.80 14.17 -29.43
C ASP A 653 -3.08 12.68 -29.69
N LYS A 654 -4.36 12.31 -29.82
CA LYS A 654 -4.84 10.94 -30.09
C LYS A 654 -4.41 10.33 -31.43
N ASN A 655 -3.62 11.03 -32.26
CA ASN A 655 -3.25 10.59 -33.60
C ASN A 655 -2.07 9.58 -33.63
N PHE A 656 -1.68 9.02 -32.48
CA PHE A 656 -0.60 8.03 -32.37
C PHE A 656 -1.02 6.82 -31.53
#